data_AF-A0A923N587-F1
#
_entry.id   AF-A0A923N587-F1
#
_cell.length_a   1.000
_cell.length_b   1.000
_cell.length_c   1.000
_cell.angle_alpha   90.00
_cell.angle_beta   90.00
_cell.angle_gamma   90.00
#
_symmetry.space_group_name_H-M   'P 1'
#
loop_
_entity.id
_entity.type
_entity.pdbx_description
1 polymer ?
#
loop_
_entity_poly.entity_id
_entity_poly.type
_entity_poly.pdbx_seq_one_letter_code
_entity_poly.pdbx_strand_id
1 'polypeptide(L)'
;MKITNEILHAIIHCNQKAFLKKVQENQLPKTEFQTVFETLKQRQQSVIQTKLSLDSDFHNIDYSSDLKFEKGKTQLQISFKNTEVDLRLDGIYYDQRNSFTPILISPFEKVQKSDKLFIALQSHYLKQNFNFKIEEAKIMFGNQQKTTKVKLSNLAKDIKRAITSIEQIKKSETPPVFYRISHCQICEFNQICSEKLQERDDLSLLGNLKPKEIEQKNNRGIFSVKQLSYTFRPKKNQYRRRKFLPELKALAIREQKVFIQKLPELEKKTTEIFFDIEGIPDRDFYYLIGVIIKTENSVTEYSFWADDVTEQQDKFIQFIDLMNTQNDFILYHYGSYEIQTLKRIAKKLPPLYQSRINKIIENSFNVLTLFSNDIYIPKYTNGLKDIANYLEFNWTDEKASGLLSIIWRYNWELNPTSNLKEKLTTYNIEDCKALIKVQEWLISLSENNDKTVLANSIKQQNIFKWGVTVFALEHFNEINAKAYFDYQRQHIFLRTERKVYTAISKTKQTSKKYNRIDKRINLFPDKCIKCNNKDIKIIRSSKKPQIDLVFMKSGIKKQVIEYQGGAYFCKKCRKNFMVEDMRRLPTYGHNLMLWSVNQKIQYKLSSESIVNVLKDSFSIKSSATQMTRFKEIIATKYEETYNEIIKKMSQSKLIHIDKTIARINEIDGYVWVFANYDSVYYQFMETREPDFLKELLQDFKGVLVSDFYTGYDSMECEQQKCLVHLIRDLNEDFMKHQLDEEFKQIISEFGNLLRDIIVTIDKYGLKKNHLNKHKKEVEKFYKKVILQEFESDLAISYQKRFIKYKEKLFLFLNHDGIPWNNNNAEHSIKPFAKWRKKISKSLTKKNIEHHLVLLSILQTCKYQGANFFDFLKSGEKSIYEYSEK
;
A
#
# COMPACT_ATOMS: atom_id res chain seq x y z
N MET A 1 23.69 -15.33 -37.27
CA MET A 1 22.97 -16.30 -36.43
C MET A 1 21.91 -17.00 -37.28
N LYS A 2 22.11 -18.28 -37.59
CA LYS A 2 21.16 -19.13 -38.31
C LYS A 2 19.96 -19.43 -37.40
N ILE A 3 18.73 -19.46 -37.93
CA ILE A 3 17.53 -19.77 -37.13
C ILE A 3 17.38 -21.28 -37.00
N THR A 4 17.55 -21.80 -35.79
CA THR A 4 17.43 -23.23 -35.47
C THR A 4 16.20 -23.53 -34.62
N ASN A 5 15.77 -24.79 -34.56
CA ASN A 5 14.75 -25.24 -33.61
C ASN A 5 15.08 -24.85 -32.15
N GLU A 6 16.35 -24.92 -31.77
CA GLU A 6 16.78 -24.55 -30.42
C GLU A 6 16.59 -23.05 -30.14
N ILE A 7 16.87 -22.19 -31.12
CA ILE A 7 16.67 -20.74 -31.00
C ILE A 7 15.17 -20.41 -30.94
N LEU A 8 14.35 -21.08 -31.76
CA LEU A 8 12.90 -20.92 -31.71
C LEU A 8 12.31 -21.38 -30.37
N HIS A 9 12.76 -22.51 -29.82
CA HIS A 9 12.37 -22.91 -28.47
C HIS A 9 12.85 -21.92 -27.42
N ALA A 10 14.09 -21.45 -27.52
CA ALA A 10 14.66 -20.51 -26.57
C ALA A 10 13.87 -19.19 -26.54
N ILE A 11 13.51 -18.61 -27.69
CA ILE A 11 12.80 -17.31 -27.74
C ILE A 11 11.38 -17.40 -27.15
N ILE A 12 10.70 -18.54 -27.32
CA ILE A 12 9.35 -18.75 -26.79
C ILE A 12 9.36 -18.72 -25.26
N HIS A 13 10.43 -19.19 -24.64
CA HIS A 13 10.52 -19.34 -23.19
C HIS A 13 11.33 -18.23 -22.51
N CYS A 14 12.42 -17.75 -23.13
CA CYS A 14 13.35 -16.77 -22.53
C CYS A 14 14.28 -16.12 -23.57
N ASN A 15 14.15 -14.80 -23.77
CA ASN A 15 15.04 -14.03 -24.65
C ASN A 15 16.52 -14.11 -24.23
N GLN A 16 16.81 -14.15 -22.93
CA GLN A 16 18.18 -14.30 -22.44
C GLN A 16 18.78 -15.65 -22.82
N LYS A 17 17.99 -16.73 -22.78
CA LYS A 17 18.45 -18.06 -23.24
C LYS A 17 18.78 -18.04 -24.73
N ALA A 18 17.96 -17.38 -25.55
CA ALA A 18 18.22 -17.24 -26.98
C ALA A 18 19.51 -16.42 -27.24
N PHE A 19 19.74 -15.35 -26.48
CA PHE A 19 20.98 -14.58 -26.55
C PHE A 19 22.21 -15.39 -26.09
N LEU A 20 22.12 -16.14 -24.98
CA LEU A 20 23.24 -16.95 -24.50
C LEU A 20 23.61 -18.06 -25.50
N LYS A 21 22.62 -18.69 -26.14
CA LYS A 21 22.85 -19.64 -27.24
C LYS A 21 23.46 -19.01 -28.50
N LYS A 22 23.28 -17.69 -28.71
CA LYS A 22 23.96 -16.96 -29.79
C LYS A 22 25.44 -16.75 -29.48
N VAL A 23 25.78 -16.41 -28.24
CA VAL A 23 27.12 -15.94 -27.85
C VAL A 23 28.05 -17.07 -27.39
N GLN A 24 27.51 -18.16 -26.84
CA GLN A 24 28.33 -19.32 -26.46
C GLN A 24 28.54 -20.28 -27.63
N GLU A 25 29.81 -20.57 -27.93
CA GLU A 25 30.21 -21.56 -28.95
C GLU A 25 30.10 -23.01 -28.45
N ASN A 26 30.15 -23.23 -27.13
CA ASN A 26 30.04 -24.58 -26.52
C ASN A 26 28.63 -24.85 -26.00
N GLN A 27 28.03 -25.99 -26.41
CA GLN A 27 26.76 -26.46 -25.88
C GLN A 27 26.93 -26.92 -24.42
N LEU A 28 26.18 -26.30 -23.49
CA LEU A 28 26.01 -26.84 -22.15
C LEU A 28 25.32 -28.22 -22.21
N PRO A 29 25.61 -29.12 -21.25
CA PRO A 29 24.95 -30.41 -21.18
C PRO A 29 23.43 -30.25 -21.04
N LYS A 30 22.68 -31.13 -21.71
CA LYS A 30 21.21 -31.13 -21.62
C LYS A 30 20.76 -31.38 -20.18
N THR A 31 19.71 -30.68 -19.76
CA THR A 31 19.09 -30.93 -18.45
C THR A 31 18.34 -32.26 -18.45
N GLU A 32 18.13 -32.87 -17.28
CA GLU A 32 17.30 -34.09 -17.15
C GLU A 32 15.92 -33.90 -17.81
N PHE A 33 15.33 -32.71 -17.67
CA PHE A 33 14.08 -32.35 -18.33
C PHE A 33 14.17 -32.48 -19.86
N GLN A 34 15.22 -31.93 -20.46
CA GLN A 34 15.41 -32.00 -21.92
C GLN A 34 15.59 -33.43 -22.39
N THR A 35 16.39 -34.23 -21.68
CA THR A 35 16.62 -35.64 -21.99
C THR A 35 15.32 -36.43 -21.94
N VAL A 36 14.54 -36.33 -20.86
CA VAL A 36 13.26 -37.03 -20.72
C VAL A 36 12.25 -36.58 -21.77
N PHE A 37 12.17 -35.27 -22.02
CA PHE A 37 11.28 -34.72 -23.04
C PHE A 37 11.62 -35.28 -24.43
N GLU A 38 12.90 -35.35 -24.79
CA GLU A 38 13.36 -35.94 -26.05
C GLU A 38 13.02 -37.42 -26.15
N THR A 39 13.25 -38.21 -25.08
CA THR A 39 12.90 -39.63 -25.05
C THR A 39 11.39 -39.85 -25.20
N LEU A 40 10.56 -39.09 -24.49
CA LEU A 40 9.10 -39.16 -24.61
C LEU A 40 8.64 -38.77 -26.03
N LYS A 41 9.26 -37.75 -26.62
CA LYS A 41 8.96 -37.31 -27.98
C LYS A 41 9.36 -38.37 -29.01
N GLN A 42 10.53 -39.00 -28.88
CA GLN A 42 10.96 -40.10 -29.73
C GLN A 42 10.00 -41.29 -29.66
N ARG A 43 9.57 -41.66 -28.45
CA ARG A 43 8.57 -42.73 -28.25
C ARG A 43 7.26 -42.42 -28.99
N GLN A 44 6.74 -41.20 -28.85
CA GLN A 44 5.52 -40.80 -29.58
C GLN A 44 5.71 -40.79 -31.09
N GLN A 45 6.86 -40.35 -31.58
CA GLN A 45 7.20 -40.41 -33.01
C GLN A 45 7.18 -41.85 -33.53
N SER A 46 7.78 -42.80 -32.80
CA SER A 46 7.74 -44.23 -33.18
C SER A 46 6.32 -44.79 -33.22
N VAL A 47 5.47 -44.48 -32.24
CA VAL A 47 4.07 -44.95 -32.23
C VAL A 47 3.27 -44.38 -33.41
N ILE A 48 3.50 -43.11 -33.76
CA ILE A 48 2.84 -42.47 -34.92
C ILE A 48 3.33 -43.08 -36.23
N GLN A 49 4.63 -43.35 -36.35
CA GLN A 49 5.21 -44.02 -37.51
C GLN A 49 4.57 -45.39 -37.75
N THR A 50 4.46 -46.22 -36.70
CA THR A 50 3.80 -47.53 -36.79
C THR A 50 2.33 -47.41 -37.20
N LYS A 51 1.59 -46.45 -36.64
CA LYS A 51 0.16 -46.29 -36.93
C LYS A 51 -0.12 -45.81 -38.36
N LEU A 52 0.76 -44.97 -38.91
CA LEU A 52 0.60 -44.41 -40.25
C LEU A 52 1.15 -45.34 -41.36
N SER A 53 1.68 -46.51 -41.01
CA SER A 53 2.29 -47.48 -41.94
C SER A 53 3.29 -46.81 -42.90
N LEU A 54 4.10 -45.89 -42.38
CA LEU A 54 5.08 -45.14 -43.17
C LEU A 54 6.37 -45.97 -43.32
N ASP A 55 6.86 -46.10 -44.56
CA ASP A 55 8.15 -46.74 -44.86
C ASP A 55 9.33 -45.99 -44.20
N SER A 56 10.39 -46.73 -43.87
CA SER A 56 11.64 -46.19 -43.29
C SER A 56 12.26 -45.09 -44.13
N ASP A 57 11.98 -45.07 -45.43
CA ASP A 57 12.56 -44.15 -46.43
C ASP A 57 12.03 -42.71 -46.29
N PHE A 58 10.95 -42.50 -45.53
CA PHE A 58 10.37 -41.18 -45.27
C PHE A 58 10.87 -40.53 -43.98
N HIS A 59 11.94 -41.05 -43.38
CA HIS A 59 12.56 -40.53 -42.16
C HIS A 59 13.84 -39.77 -42.44
N ASN A 60 14.05 -38.64 -41.75
CA ASN A 60 15.30 -37.86 -41.77
C ASN A 60 15.73 -37.37 -43.16
N ILE A 61 14.76 -36.87 -43.93
CA ILE A 61 15.03 -36.30 -45.25
C ILE A 61 15.61 -34.88 -45.08
N ASP A 62 16.78 -34.62 -45.65
CA ASP A 62 17.30 -33.26 -45.86
C ASP A 62 16.67 -32.67 -47.14
N TYR A 63 15.81 -31.67 -46.99
CA TYR A 63 15.16 -30.99 -48.11
C TYR A 63 16.15 -30.11 -48.87
N SER A 64 16.66 -30.61 -50.00
CA SER A 64 17.21 -29.81 -51.09
C SER A 64 16.08 -29.37 -52.04
N SER A 65 16.29 -28.33 -52.84
CA SER A 65 15.29 -27.76 -53.78
C SER A 65 14.67 -28.76 -54.77
N ASP A 66 15.22 -29.98 -54.88
CA ASP A 66 14.86 -31.00 -55.86
C ASP A 66 13.92 -32.11 -55.30
N LEU A 67 13.53 -32.04 -54.03
CA LEU A 67 12.66 -33.03 -53.39
C LEU A 67 11.17 -32.85 -53.78
N LYS A 68 10.59 -33.88 -54.40
CA LYS A 68 9.16 -33.89 -54.79
C LYS A 68 8.28 -34.45 -53.67
N PHE A 69 7.46 -33.61 -53.05
CA PHE A 69 6.40 -34.06 -52.15
C PHE A 69 5.24 -34.70 -52.94
N GLU A 70 4.83 -35.90 -52.55
CA GLU A 70 3.65 -36.56 -53.13
C GLU A 70 2.35 -36.08 -52.49
N LYS A 71 1.35 -35.74 -53.31
CA LYS A 71 0.05 -35.28 -52.82
C LYS A 71 -0.66 -36.37 -52.02
N GLY A 72 -1.25 -35.99 -50.90
CA GLY A 72 -1.99 -36.90 -50.02
C GLY A 72 -1.10 -37.71 -49.07
N LYS A 73 0.23 -37.54 -49.09
CA LYS A 73 1.14 -38.22 -48.16
C LYS A 73 1.61 -37.31 -47.03
N THR A 74 1.88 -37.93 -45.88
CA THR A 74 2.57 -37.32 -44.74
C THR A 74 4.00 -37.84 -44.70
N GLN A 75 4.94 -36.92 -44.56
CA GLN A 75 6.35 -37.24 -44.34
C GLN A 75 6.77 -36.81 -42.94
N LEU A 76 7.64 -37.57 -42.28
CA LEU A 76 8.06 -37.33 -40.90
C LEU A 76 9.54 -36.94 -40.84
N GLN A 77 9.91 -36.21 -39.78
CA GLN A 77 11.31 -35.90 -39.46
C GLN A 77 12.09 -35.25 -40.62
N ILE A 78 11.57 -34.20 -41.25
CA ILE A 78 12.21 -33.51 -42.39
C ILE A 78 13.03 -32.32 -41.91
N SER A 79 14.22 -32.16 -42.47
CA SER A 79 15.13 -31.04 -42.20
C SER A 79 15.12 -30.06 -43.37
N PHE A 80 14.97 -28.77 -43.07
CA PHE A 80 14.97 -27.66 -44.03
C PHE A 80 16.16 -26.75 -43.73
N LYS A 81 17.13 -26.72 -44.65
CA LYS A 81 18.40 -26.02 -44.45
C LYS A 81 18.66 -25.04 -45.60
N ASN A 82 18.94 -23.79 -45.28
CA ASN A 82 19.53 -22.80 -46.19
C ASN A 82 20.53 -21.91 -45.42
N THR A 83 20.95 -20.78 -46.00
CA THR A 83 21.87 -19.83 -45.35
C THR A 83 21.27 -19.14 -44.11
N GLU A 84 19.94 -19.02 -44.03
CA GLU A 84 19.24 -18.31 -42.97
C GLU A 84 18.64 -19.22 -41.87
N VAL A 85 18.19 -20.44 -42.23
CA VAL A 85 17.41 -21.34 -41.36
C VAL A 85 17.94 -22.79 -41.37
N ASP A 86 17.81 -23.46 -40.23
CA ASP A 86 18.07 -24.89 -40.00
C ASP A 86 16.93 -25.47 -39.13
N LEU A 87 15.85 -25.86 -39.78
CA LEU A 87 14.62 -26.25 -39.10
C LEU A 87 14.32 -27.72 -39.33
N ARG A 88 14.06 -28.45 -38.25
CA ARG A 88 13.61 -29.84 -38.31
C ARG A 88 12.14 -29.94 -37.92
N LEU A 89 11.30 -30.42 -38.82
CA LEU A 89 9.88 -30.63 -38.58
C LEU A 89 9.62 -32.06 -38.15
N ASP A 90 8.68 -32.25 -37.22
CA ASP A 90 8.27 -33.60 -36.84
C ASP A 90 7.49 -34.27 -37.99
N GLY A 91 6.74 -33.49 -38.77
CA GLY A 91 6.24 -33.93 -40.06
C GLY A 91 5.63 -32.81 -40.90
N ILE A 92 5.27 -33.15 -42.14
CA ILE A 92 4.54 -32.26 -43.06
C ILE A 92 3.55 -33.08 -43.88
N TYR A 93 2.35 -32.55 -44.08
CA TYR A 93 1.34 -33.14 -44.96
C TYR A 93 1.14 -32.25 -46.19
N TYR A 94 1.15 -32.86 -47.38
CA TYR A 94 0.92 -32.15 -48.63
C TYR A 94 -0.50 -32.44 -49.17
N ASP A 95 -1.35 -31.42 -49.15
CA ASP A 95 -2.76 -31.53 -49.53
C ASP A 95 -2.98 -31.46 -51.06
N GLN A 96 -4.11 -31.99 -51.52
CA GLN A 96 -4.53 -31.97 -52.93
C GLN A 96 -4.61 -30.56 -53.53
N ARG A 97 -4.88 -29.55 -52.67
CA ARG A 97 -4.98 -28.11 -53.02
C ARG A 97 -3.63 -27.39 -53.12
N ASN A 98 -2.51 -28.12 -53.27
CA ASN A 98 -1.15 -27.59 -53.27
C ASN A 98 -0.80 -26.80 -51.98
N SER A 99 -1.33 -27.22 -50.83
CA SER A 99 -1.10 -26.58 -49.54
C SER A 99 -0.32 -27.51 -48.62
N PHE A 100 0.61 -26.96 -47.85
CA PHE A 100 1.42 -27.71 -46.89
C PHE A 100 0.90 -27.48 -45.47
N THR A 101 0.79 -28.56 -44.70
CA THR A 101 0.41 -28.52 -43.28
C THR A 101 1.56 -29.07 -42.44
N PRO A 102 2.38 -28.22 -41.82
CA PRO A 102 3.37 -28.62 -40.82
C PRO A 102 2.73 -29.36 -39.65
N ILE A 103 3.41 -30.40 -39.17
CA ILE A 103 2.98 -31.25 -38.06
C ILE A 103 4.00 -31.16 -36.93
N LEU A 104 3.51 -30.87 -35.72
CA LEU A 104 4.26 -30.97 -34.47
C LEU A 104 3.77 -32.18 -33.67
N ILE A 105 4.68 -32.98 -33.14
CA ILE A 105 4.37 -34.11 -32.26
C ILE A 105 4.73 -33.68 -30.83
N SER A 106 3.70 -33.47 -30.00
CA SER A 106 3.87 -33.13 -28.59
C SER A 106 3.82 -34.40 -27.73
N PRO A 107 4.79 -34.61 -26.81
CA PRO A 107 4.79 -35.76 -25.92
C PRO A 107 3.76 -35.69 -24.79
N PHE A 108 3.04 -34.57 -24.66
CA PHE A 108 2.07 -34.29 -23.60
C PHE A 108 0.63 -34.66 -24.03
N GLU A 109 -0.24 -34.96 -23.06
CA GLU A 109 -1.68 -35.21 -23.22
C GLU A 109 -2.49 -33.93 -23.50
N LYS A 110 -1.92 -32.74 -23.25
CA LYS A 110 -2.53 -31.45 -23.57
C LYS A 110 -1.56 -30.57 -24.35
N VAL A 111 -2.09 -29.92 -25.40
CA VAL A 111 -1.35 -28.95 -26.21
C VAL A 111 -1.05 -27.67 -25.42
N GLN A 112 0.23 -27.33 -25.31
CA GLN A 112 0.65 -26.09 -24.65
C GLN A 112 0.57 -24.88 -25.58
N LYS A 113 0.54 -23.66 -25.00
CA LYS A 113 0.62 -22.42 -25.79
C LYS A 113 1.98 -22.30 -26.51
N SER A 114 3.05 -22.77 -25.88
CA SER A 114 4.39 -22.87 -26.47
C SER A 114 4.40 -23.74 -27.72
N ASP A 115 3.73 -24.91 -27.69
CA ASP A 115 3.64 -25.82 -28.84
C ASP A 115 3.00 -25.13 -30.05
N LYS A 116 1.88 -24.41 -29.81
CA LYS A 116 1.19 -23.65 -30.86
C LYS A 116 2.05 -22.55 -31.46
N LEU A 117 2.76 -21.79 -30.62
CA LEU A 117 3.65 -20.73 -31.09
C LEU A 117 4.88 -21.29 -31.80
N PHE A 118 5.42 -22.42 -31.33
CA PHE A 118 6.59 -23.08 -31.92
C PHE A 118 6.31 -23.54 -33.35
N ILE A 119 5.25 -24.32 -33.57
CA ILE A 119 4.91 -24.78 -34.92
C ILE A 119 4.50 -23.62 -35.83
N ALA A 120 3.87 -22.57 -35.29
CA ALA A 120 3.53 -21.37 -36.05
C ALA A 120 4.77 -20.58 -36.51
N LEU A 121 5.80 -20.48 -35.66
CA LEU A 121 7.08 -19.88 -36.03
C LEU A 121 7.81 -20.71 -37.08
N GLN A 122 7.87 -22.04 -36.92
CA GLN A 122 8.42 -22.93 -37.95
C GLN A 122 7.69 -22.73 -39.29
N SER A 123 6.36 -22.70 -39.26
CA SER A 123 5.52 -22.50 -40.45
C SER A 123 5.76 -21.14 -41.11
N HIS A 124 5.97 -20.07 -40.33
CA HIS A 124 6.32 -18.75 -40.84
C HIS A 124 7.65 -18.75 -41.59
N TYR A 125 8.71 -19.30 -40.97
CA TYR A 125 10.02 -19.37 -41.60
C TYR A 125 10.03 -20.27 -42.83
N LEU A 126 9.28 -21.37 -42.85
CA LEU A 126 9.11 -22.20 -44.04
C LEU A 126 8.42 -21.45 -45.19
N LYS A 127 7.34 -20.73 -44.89
CA LYS A 127 6.63 -19.90 -45.88
C LYS A 127 7.57 -18.84 -46.48
N GLN A 128 8.39 -18.21 -45.66
CA GLN A 128 9.31 -17.14 -46.09
C GLN A 128 10.52 -17.67 -46.87
N ASN A 129 11.10 -18.80 -46.46
CA ASN A 129 12.38 -19.28 -47.00
C ASN A 129 12.26 -20.32 -48.11
N PHE A 130 11.16 -21.07 -48.17
CA PHE A 130 10.96 -22.18 -49.12
C PHE A 130 9.70 -22.00 -49.99
N ASN A 131 9.06 -20.82 -49.92
CA ASN A 131 7.88 -20.45 -50.72
C ASN A 131 6.69 -21.43 -50.60
N PHE A 132 6.53 -22.09 -49.45
CA PHE A 132 5.41 -22.99 -49.23
C PHE A 132 4.11 -22.24 -48.93
N LYS A 133 3.01 -22.71 -49.52
CA LYS A 133 1.66 -22.26 -49.18
C LYS A 133 1.20 -22.95 -47.89
N ILE A 134 1.31 -22.25 -46.76
CA ILE A 134 0.90 -22.74 -45.43
C ILE A 134 -0.15 -21.79 -44.83
N GLU A 135 -1.35 -22.32 -44.55
CA GLU A 135 -2.47 -21.59 -43.92
C GLU A 135 -2.74 -22.06 -42.49
N GLU A 136 -2.53 -23.35 -42.23
CA GLU A 136 -2.69 -23.98 -40.92
C GLU A 136 -1.56 -24.99 -40.65
N ALA A 137 -1.33 -25.25 -39.36
CA ALA A 137 -0.47 -26.32 -38.87
C ALA A 137 -1.28 -27.31 -38.04
N LYS A 138 -0.76 -28.51 -37.84
CA LYS A 138 -1.38 -29.58 -37.05
C LYS A 138 -0.48 -29.94 -35.88
N ILE A 139 -1.07 -30.14 -34.70
CA ILE A 139 -0.38 -30.69 -33.53
C ILE A 139 -1.00 -32.04 -33.22
N MET A 140 -0.16 -33.08 -33.17
CA MET A 140 -0.50 -34.42 -32.70
C MET A 140 -0.01 -34.59 -31.27
N PHE A 141 -0.86 -35.05 -30.36
CA PHE A 141 -0.55 -35.08 -28.93
C PHE A 141 -1.31 -36.19 -28.18
N GLY A 142 -0.79 -36.56 -27.02
CA GLY A 142 -1.32 -37.60 -26.15
C GLY A 142 -1.15 -39.03 -26.69
N ASN A 143 -1.31 -40.00 -25.80
CA ASN A 143 -1.17 -41.43 -26.10
C ASN A 143 -2.22 -41.94 -27.11
N GLN A 144 -3.38 -41.27 -27.17
CA GLN A 144 -4.43 -41.54 -28.16
C GLN A 144 -4.20 -40.82 -29.51
N GLN A 145 -3.11 -40.06 -29.64
CA GLN A 145 -2.76 -39.28 -30.83
C GLN A 145 -3.88 -38.35 -31.30
N LYS A 146 -4.44 -37.60 -30.36
CA LYS A 146 -5.42 -36.56 -30.66
C LYS A 146 -4.75 -35.52 -31.54
N THR A 147 -5.54 -34.90 -32.42
CA THR A 147 -5.04 -33.86 -33.33
C THR A 147 -5.75 -32.54 -33.06
N THR A 148 -5.02 -31.44 -33.20
CA THR A 148 -5.59 -30.09 -33.12
C THR A 148 -4.97 -29.22 -34.21
N LYS A 149 -5.83 -28.46 -34.90
CA LYS A 149 -5.40 -27.51 -35.93
C LYS A 149 -5.06 -26.15 -35.33
N VAL A 150 -4.01 -25.52 -35.86
CA VAL A 150 -3.53 -24.19 -35.48
C VAL A 150 -3.55 -23.31 -36.72
N LYS A 151 -4.50 -22.36 -36.78
CA LYS A 151 -4.53 -21.35 -37.83
C LYS A 151 -3.46 -20.29 -37.56
N LEU A 152 -2.58 -20.04 -38.54
CA LEU A 152 -1.48 -19.08 -38.38
C LEU A 152 -2.00 -17.65 -38.15
N SER A 153 -3.12 -17.28 -38.76
CA SER A 153 -3.76 -15.97 -38.61
C SER A 153 -4.11 -15.63 -37.16
N ASN A 154 -4.49 -16.64 -36.35
CA ASN A 154 -4.86 -16.45 -34.95
C ASN A 154 -3.65 -16.08 -34.06
N LEU A 155 -2.43 -16.35 -34.51
CA LEU A 155 -1.18 -16.11 -33.76
C LEU A 155 -0.32 -15.00 -34.37
N ALA A 156 -0.83 -14.26 -35.36
CA ALA A 156 -0.06 -13.26 -36.10
C ALA A 156 0.66 -12.24 -35.19
N LYS A 157 0.00 -11.78 -34.12
CA LYS A 157 0.57 -10.81 -33.17
C LYS A 157 1.74 -11.41 -32.37
N ASP A 158 1.61 -12.66 -31.93
CA ASP A 158 2.64 -13.34 -31.13
C ASP A 158 3.83 -13.77 -32.00
N ILE A 159 3.58 -14.20 -33.24
CA ILE A 159 4.61 -14.46 -34.25
C ILE A 159 5.42 -13.19 -34.51
N LYS A 160 4.74 -12.06 -34.77
CA LYS A 160 5.40 -10.77 -35.00
C LYS A 160 6.31 -10.37 -33.82
N ARG A 161 5.83 -10.50 -32.58
CA ARG A 161 6.60 -10.20 -31.37
C ARG A 161 7.85 -11.08 -31.22
N ALA A 162 7.72 -12.38 -31.46
CA ALA A 162 8.84 -13.32 -31.39
C ALA A 162 9.89 -13.00 -32.47
N ILE A 163 9.47 -12.72 -33.70
CA ILE A 163 10.38 -12.32 -34.79
C ILE A 163 11.10 -11.01 -34.46
N THR A 164 10.38 -9.99 -33.97
CA THR A 164 11.02 -8.74 -33.53
C THR A 164 12.09 -9.01 -32.47
N SER A 165 11.83 -9.91 -31.52
CA SER A 165 12.79 -10.28 -30.48
C SER A 165 14.01 -11.03 -31.06
N ILE A 166 13.80 -11.93 -32.03
CA ILE A 166 14.88 -12.61 -32.75
C ILE A 166 15.76 -11.60 -33.48
N GLU A 167 15.18 -10.66 -34.22
CA GLU A 167 15.92 -9.64 -34.98
C GLU A 167 16.70 -8.68 -34.07
N GLN A 168 16.13 -8.32 -32.91
CA GLN A 168 16.85 -7.56 -31.88
C GLN A 168 18.06 -8.33 -31.33
N ILE A 169 17.89 -9.62 -31.02
CA ILE A 169 18.98 -10.48 -30.53
C ILE A 169 20.04 -10.69 -31.60
N LYS A 170 19.68 -10.81 -32.88
CA LYS A 170 20.64 -10.88 -33.98
C LYS A 170 21.55 -9.65 -34.03
N LYS A 171 20.98 -8.45 -33.89
CA LYS A 171 21.70 -7.17 -33.99
C LYS A 171 22.45 -6.78 -32.72
N SER A 172 21.98 -7.17 -31.55
CA SER A 172 22.58 -6.77 -30.27
C SER A 172 23.83 -7.57 -29.91
N GLU A 173 24.88 -6.89 -29.45
CA GLU A 173 26.07 -7.50 -28.81
C GLU A 173 25.91 -7.61 -27.29
N THR A 174 24.94 -6.90 -26.70
CA THR A 174 24.66 -6.93 -25.26
C THR A 174 23.45 -7.81 -24.93
N PRO A 175 23.43 -8.45 -23.75
CA PRO A 175 22.31 -9.30 -23.34
C PRO A 175 21.04 -8.47 -23.16
N PRO A 176 19.86 -8.99 -23.56
CA PRO A 176 18.59 -8.35 -23.26
C PRO A 176 18.36 -8.25 -21.75
N VAL A 177 17.57 -7.27 -21.31
CA VAL A 177 17.13 -7.21 -19.91
C VAL A 177 16.38 -8.50 -19.57
N PHE A 178 16.80 -9.15 -18.49
CA PHE A 178 16.27 -10.46 -18.09
C PHE A 178 15.97 -10.51 -16.60
N TYR A 179 14.99 -11.32 -16.24
CA TYR A 179 14.49 -11.51 -14.87
C TYR A 179 14.42 -13.01 -14.57
N ARG A 180 14.38 -13.37 -13.27
CA ARG A 180 14.01 -14.73 -12.87
C ARG A 180 12.57 -15.02 -13.30
N ILE A 181 12.37 -16.11 -14.02
CA ILE A 181 11.06 -16.58 -14.51
C ILE A 181 10.86 -18.06 -14.19
N SER A 182 9.64 -18.58 -14.34
CA SER A 182 9.34 -20.00 -14.06
C SER A 182 10.19 -20.97 -14.89
N HIS A 183 10.48 -20.63 -16.15
CA HIS A 183 11.34 -21.45 -17.02
C HIS A 183 12.76 -21.66 -16.46
N CYS A 184 13.26 -20.78 -15.57
CA CYS A 184 14.60 -20.90 -15.00
C CYS A 184 14.80 -22.24 -14.26
N GLN A 185 13.76 -22.85 -13.70
CA GLN A 185 13.88 -24.11 -12.94
C GLN A 185 14.33 -25.30 -13.79
N ILE A 186 14.08 -25.27 -15.10
CA ILE A 186 14.42 -26.36 -16.05
C ILE A 186 15.44 -25.91 -17.11
N CYS A 187 15.97 -24.69 -16.97
CA CYS A 187 16.86 -24.07 -17.93
C CYS A 187 18.32 -24.45 -17.64
N GLU A 188 19.07 -24.84 -18.68
CA GLU A 188 20.50 -25.14 -18.57
C GLU A 188 21.35 -23.94 -18.10
N PHE A 189 20.86 -22.72 -18.30
CA PHE A 189 21.52 -21.48 -17.90
C PHE A 189 21.12 -20.95 -16.52
N ASN A 190 20.36 -21.73 -15.73
CA ASN A 190 19.81 -21.26 -14.45
C ASN A 190 20.90 -20.76 -13.50
N GLN A 191 22.01 -21.49 -13.39
CA GLN A 191 23.12 -21.14 -12.50
C GLN A 191 23.76 -19.79 -12.90
N ILE A 192 24.21 -19.68 -14.15
CA ILE A 192 24.84 -18.46 -14.71
C ILE A 192 23.91 -17.25 -14.56
N CYS A 193 22.62 -17.40 -14.89
CA CYS A 193 21.65 -16.32 -14.76
C CYS A 193 21.38 -15.97 -13.29
N SER A 194 21.28 -16.96 -12.39
CA SER A 194 21.03 -16.73 -10.98
C SER A 194 22.19 -15.99 -10.31
N GLU A 195 23.43 -16.35 -10.62
CA GLU A 195 24.64 -15.66 -10.14
C GLU A 195 24.62 -14.18 -10.56
N LYS A 196 24.39 -13.90 -11.86
CA LYS A 196 24.29 -12.51 -12.36
C LYS A 196 23.15 -11.72 -11.72
N LEU A 197 22.02 -12.35 -11.43
CA LEU A 197 20.89 -11.72 -10.74
C LEU A 197 21.23 -11.42 -9.28
N GLN A 198 21.98 -12.30 -8.61
CA GLN A 198 22.45 -12.10 -7.23
C GLN A 198 23.53 -11.00 -7.15
N GLU A 199 24.51 -11.00 -8.06
CA GLU A 199 25.56 -9.98 -8.13
C GLU A 199 25.01 -8.55 -8.23
N ARG A 200 23.97 -8.38 -9.06
CA ARG A 200 23.30 -7.08 -9.21
C ARG A 200 22.20 -6.80 -8.16
N ASP A 201 22.01 -7.73 -7.20
CA ASP A 201 20.98 -7.68 -6.16
C ASP A 201 19.57 -7.42 -6.73
N ASP A 202 19.21 -8.15 -7.80
CA ASP A 202 18.03 -7.86 -8.63
C ASP A 202 16.69 -8.07 -7.93
N LEU A 203 15.73 -7.20 -8.22
CA LEU A 203 14.37 -7.31 -7.67
C LEU A 203 13.64 -8.61 -8.07
N SER A 204 13.96 -9.24 -9.21
CA SER A 204 13.34 -10.49 -9.65
C SER A 204 13.71 -11.70 -8.79
N LEU A 205 14.72 -11.58 -7.92
CA LEU A 205 15.01 -12.59 -6.91
C LEU A 205 13.83 -12.74 -5.95
N LEU A 206 13.09 -11.66 -5.66
CA LEU A 206 11.89 -11.71 -4.83
C LEU A 206 10.76 -12.42 -5.57
N GLY A 207 10.49 -13.68 -5.22
CA GLY A 207 9.60 -14.59 -5.98
C GLY A 207 8.15 -14.11 -6.18
N ASN A 208 7.71 -13.08 -5.47
CA ASN A 208 6.36 -12.50 -5.57
C ASN A 208 6.29 -11.21 -6.42
N LEU A 209 7.40 -10.73 -6.99
CA LEU A 209 7.41 -9.56 -7.87
C LEU A 209 7.32 -9.94 -9.34
N LYS A 210 6.32 -9.40 -10.04
CA LYS A 210 6.17 -9.60 -11.50
C LYS A 210 7.11 -8.68 -12.29
N PRO A 211 7.53 -9.04 -13.52
CA PRO A 211 8.38 -8.19 -14.36
C PRO A 211 7.87 -6.75 -14.53
N LYS A 212 6.55 -6.56 -14.70
CA LYS A 212 5.94 -5.22 -14.76
C LYS A 212 6.09 -4.42 -13.45
N GLU A 213 6.01 -5.07 -12.29
CA GLU A 213 6.18 -4.41 -10.98
C GLU A 213 7.64 -4.05 -10.73
N ILE A 214 8.58 -4.86 -11.24
CA ILE A 214 10.01 -4.58 -11.21
C ILE A 214 10.31 -3.37 -12.09
N GLU A 215 9.79 -3.33 -13.32
CA GLU A 215 9.95 -2.19 -14.22
C GLU A 215 9.39 -0.89 -13.60
N GLN A 216 8.21 -0.95 -12.96
CA GLN A 216 7.66 0.19 -12.21
C GLN A 216 8.55 0.66 -11.06
N LYS A 217 9.29 -0.25 -10.39
CA LYS A 217 10.24 0.08 -9.32
C LYS A 217 11.54 0.65 -9.89
N ASN A 218 12.06 0.06 -10.97
CA ASN A 218 13.23 0.55 -11.71
C ASN A 218 13.00 1.98 -12.21
N ASN A 219 11.82 2.28 -12.76
CA ASN A 219 11.42 3.63 -13.18
C ASN A 219 11.36 4.65 -12.03
N ARG A 220 11.33 4.19 -10.76
CA ARG A 220 11.41 5.01 -9.54
C ARG A 220 12.82 5.07 -8.95
N GLY A 221 13.83 4.57 -9.66
CA GLY A 221 15.22 4.52 -9.21
C GLY A 221 15.52 3.41 -8.19
N ILE A 222 14.63 2.41 -8.06
CA ILE A 222 14.83 1.25 -7.18
C ILE A 222 15.15 0.06 -8.06
N PHE A 223 16.44 -0.28 -8.15
CA PHE A 223 16.98 -1.33 -9.00
C PHE A 223 17.36 -2.58 -8.21
N SER A 224 17.55 -2.47 -6.90
CA SER A 224 18.03 -3.58 -6.06
C SER A 224 17.14 -3.91 -4.85
N VAL A 225 17.22 -5.15 -4.36
CA VAL A 225 16.51 -5.58 -3.14
C VAL A 225 16.96 -4.73 -1.94
N LYS A 226 18.25 -4.40 -1.85
CA LYS A 226 18.78 -3.48 -0.83
C LYS A 226 18.13 -2.11 -0.93
N GLN A 227 18.02 -1.50 -2.11
CA GLN A 227 17.35 -0.21 -2.28
C GLN A 227 15.87 -0.30 -1.87
N LEU A 228 15.19 -1.38 -2.28
CA LEU A 228 13.80 -1.63 -1.94
C LEU A 228 13.58 -1.74 -0.43
N SER A 229 14.53 -2.33 0.32
CA SER A 229 14.44 -2.46 1.79
C SER A 229 14.33 -1.10 2.51
N TYR A 230 15.00 -0.05 2.02
CA TYR A 230 14.95 1.29 2.60
C TYR A 230 13.61 2.00 2.36
N THR A 231 12.80 1.49 1.42
CA THR A 231 11.49 2.06 1.14
C THR A 231 10.39 1.55 2.06
N PHE A 232 10.66 0.49 2.85
CA PHE A 232 9.69 0.00 3.82
C PHE A 232 9.41 1.09 4.86
N ARG A 233 8.14 1.42 5.01
CA ARG A 233 7.66 2.36 6.03
C ARG A 233 6.59 1.65 6.85
N PRO A 234 6.78 1.46 8.17
CA PRO A 234 5.74 0.88 9.01
C PRO A 234 4.50 1.77 8.96
N LYS A 235 3.42 1.24 8.40
CA LYS A 235 2.14 1.92 8.28
C LYS A 235 1.34 1.66 9.55
N LYS A 236 0.80 2.70 10.16
CA LYS A 236 0.01 2.59 11.41
C LYS A 236 -1.38 1.98 11.24
N ASN A 237 -1.83 1.71 10.01
CA ASN A 237 -3.21 1.27 9.74
C ASN A 237 -3.25 -0.23 9.41
N GLN A 238 -3.89 -1.02 10.28
CA GLN A 238 -4.08 -2.48 10.13
C GLN A 238 -5.28 -2.87 9.22
N TYR A 239 -6.07 -1.91 8.72
CA TYR A 239 -7.37 -2.19 8.10
C TYR A 239 -7.41 -2.22 6.55
N ARG A 240 -6.28 -2.32 5.85
CA ARG A 240 -6.30 -2.62 4.40
C ARG A 240 -6.18 -4.12 4.19
N ARG A 241 -6.88 -4.65 3.16
CA ARG A 241 -6.69 -6.03 2.64
C ARG A 241 -5.21 -6.39 2.72
N ARG A 242 -4.90 -7.44 3.49
CA ARG A 242 -3.54 -7.94 3.71
C ARG A 242 -2.96 -8.27 2.35
N LYS A 243 -1.93 -7.50 1.95
CA LYS A 243 -1.22 -7.69 0.70
C LYS A 243 0.24 -7.89 1.05
N PHE A 244 0.87 -8.85 0.43
CA PHE A 244 2.32 -9.04 0.47
C PHE A 244 3.05 -7.70 0.31
N LEU A 245 4.02 -7.44 1.18
CA LEU A 245 4.86 -6.23 1.16
C LEU A 245 6.27 -6.58 0.69
N PRO A 246 6.60 -6.37 -0.60
CA PRO A 246 7.95 -6.61 -1.13
C PRO A 246 9.03 -5.84 -0.38
N GLU A 247 8.70 -4.63 0.10
CA GLU A 247 9.62 -3.78 0.86
C GLU A 247 9.99 -4.41 2.21
N LEU A 248 9.02 -5.05 2.88
CA LEU A 248 9.27 -5.74 4.16
C LEU A 248 10.05 -7.03 3.97
N LYS A 249 9.79 -7.77 2.89
CA LYS A 249 10.59 -8.94 2.49
C LYS A 249 12.05 -8.55 2.21
N ALA A 250 12.25 -7.46 1.48
CA ALA A 250 13.57 -6.91 1.23
C ALA A 250 14.28 -6.49 2.53
N LEU A 251 13.54 -5.92 3.49
CA LEU A 251 14.07 -5.60 4.82
C LEU A 251 14.45 -6.86 5.61
N ALA A 252 13.64 -7.93 5.56
CA ALA A 252 13.95 -9.22 6.16
C ALA A 252 15.29 -9.76 5.66
N ILE A 253 15.50 -9.76 4.34
CA ILE A 253 16.74 -10.22 3.71
C ILE A 253 17.93 -9.35 4.12
N ARG A 254 17.78 -8.02 4.15
CA ARG A 254 18.89 -7.12 4.54
C ARG A 254 19.30 -7.31 6.00
N GLU A 255 18.32 -7.39 6.91
CA GLU A 255 18.58 -7.45 8.35
C GLU A 255 18.85 -8.89 8.84
N GLN A 256 18.64 -9.90 7.99
CA GLN A 256 18.70 -11.32 8.36
C GLN A 256 17.77 -11.65 9.55
N LYS A 257 16.58 -11.04 9.55
CA LYS A 257 15.57 -11.17 10.61
C LYS A 257 14.21 -11.55 10.06
N VAL A 258 13.39 -12.16 10.91
CA VAL A 258 12.02 -12.51 10.60
C VAL A 258 11.12 -11.35 11.02
N PHE A 259 10.37 -10.79 10.07
CA PHE A 259 9.41 -9.73 10.35
C PHE A 259 7.97 -10.26 10.36
N ILE A 260 7.22 -9.91 11.40
CA ILE A 260 5.84 -10.37 11.60
C ILE A 260 4.88 -9.17 11.63
N GLN A 261 3.87 -9.16 10.76
CA GLN A 261 2.79 -8.17 10.80
C GLN A 261 1.68 -8.57 11.79
N LYS A 262 1.27 -9.84 11.79
CA LYS A 262 0.33 -10.44 12.75
C LYS A 262 0.90 -11.78 13.19
N LEU A 263 0.84 -12.06 14.49
CA LEU A 263 1.17 -13.39 15.01
C LEU A 263 0.20 -14.44 14.44
N PRO A 264 0.71 -15.61 14.03
CA PRO A 264 -0.13 -16.69 13.54
C PRO A 264 -0.99 -17.24 14.68
N GLU A 265 -2.29 -17.37 14.43
CA GLU A 265 -3.24 -18.07 15.30
C GLU A 265 -3.50 -19.43 14.65
N LEU A 266 -2.78 -20.45 15.10
CA LEU A 266 -2.99 -21.84 14.65
C LEU A 266 -3.93 -22.53 15.63
N GLU A 267 -5.01 -23.12 15.12
CA GLU A 267 -5.90 -23.95 15.94
C GLU A 267 -5.16 -25.18 16.42
N LYS A 268 -5.29 -25.49 17.72
CA LYS A 268 -4.76 -26.72 18.32
C LYS A 268 -5.87 -27.78 18.35
N LYS A 269 -5.62 -28.92 17.70
CA LYS A 269 -6.50 -30.09 17.68
C LYS A 269 -5.76 -31.30 18.26
N THR A 270 -6.51 -32.32 18.67
CA THR A 270 -5.91 -33.56 19.23
C THR A 270 -5.09 -34.34 18.20
N THR A 271 -5.45 -34.23 16.91
CA THR A 271 -4.74 -34.87 15.80
C THR A 271 -4.29 -33.82 14.78
N GLU A 272 -2.99 -33.78 14.47
CA GLU A 272 -2.42 -32.94 13.44
C GLU A 272 -2.04 -33.80 12.23
N ILE A 273 -2.48 -33.42 11.04
CA ILE A 273 -2.26 -34.20 9.82
C ILE A 273 -1.50 -33.33 8.82
N PHE A 274 -0.41 -33.87 8.28
CA PHE A 274 0.44 -33.17 7.31
C PHE A 274 0.32 -33.86 5.97
N PHE A 275 -0.08 -33.11 4.96
CA PHE A 275 -0.52 -33.64 3.67
C PHE A 275 0.26 -33.01 2.53
N ASP A 276 0.77 -33.88 1.64
CA ASP A 276 1.35 -33.50 0.36
C ASP A 276 0.87 -34.44 -0.75
N ILE A 277 0.82 -33.94 -1.98
CA ILE A 277 0.31 -34.68 -3.13
C ILE A 277 1.07 -34.35 -4.40
N GLU A 278 1.48 -35.40 -5.09
CA GLU A 278 2.23 -35.32 -6.33
C GLU A 278 1.39 -35.76 -7.52
N GLY A 279 1.52 -35.04 -8.63
CA GLY A 279 0.73 -35.30 -9.82
C GLY A 279 1.32 -34.74 -11.11
N ILE A 280 0.79 -35.23 -12.23
CA ILE A 280 1.11 -34.78 -13.58
C ILE A 280 -0.07 -33.91 -14.07
N PRO A 281 0.04 -32.57 -14.01
CA PRO A 281 -1.07 -31.67 -14.34
C PRO A 281 -1.61 -31.85 -15.77
N ASP A 282 -0.72 -32.20 -16.68
CA ASP A 282 -1.02 -32.49 -18.07
C ASP A 282 -2.03 -33.64 -18.22
N ARG A 283 -1.86 -34.71 -17.43
CA ARG A 283 -2.70 -35.91 -17.47
C ARG A 283 -3.90 -35.87 -16.52
N ASP A 284 -3.95 -34.88 -15.62
CA ASP A 284 -4.88 -34.88 -14.47
C ASP A 284 -4.79 -36.19 -13.66
N PHE A 285 -3.55 -36.67 -13.51
CA PHE A 285 -3.19 -37.90 -12.83
C PHE A 285 -2.34 -37.58 -11.59
N TYR A 286 -2.80 -37.98 -10.42
CA TYR A 286 -2.18 -37.73 -9.12
C TYR A 286 -1.74 -39.07 -8.56
N TYR A 287 -0.43 -39.31 -8.62
CA TYR A 287 0.14 -40.65 -8.50
C TYR A 287 0.64 -40.99 -7.10
N LEU A 288 0.78 -39.99 -6.23
CA LEU A 288 1.31 -40.19 -4.89
C LEU A 288 0.68 -39.22 -3.90
N ILE A 289 0.19 -39.76 -2.80
CA ILE A 289 -0.32 -39.02 -1.64
C ILE A 289 0.56 -39.36 -0.43
N GLY A 290 1.09 -38.34 0.23
CA GLY A 290 1.86 -38.44 1.46
C GLY A 290 1.05 -37.89 2.62
N VAL A 291 0.98 -38.66 3.71
CA VAL A 291 0.28 -38.26 4.92
C VAL A 291 1.12 -38.60 6.14
N ILE A 292 1.29 -37.64 7.04
CA ILE A 292 1.81 -37.90 8.39
C ILE A 292 0.71 -37.54 9.39
N ILE A 293 0.30 -38.51 10.19
CA ILE A 293 -0.64 -38.31 11.29
C ILE A 293 0.17 -38.23 12.58
N LYS A 294 0.10 -37.07 13.24
CA LYS A 294 0.76 -36.77 14.50
C LYS A 294 -0.30 -36.61 15.59
N THR A 295 -0.19 -37.41 16.64
CA THR A 295 -0.94 -37.28 17.89
C THR A 295 0.03 -36.98 19.03
N GLU A 296 -0.46 -36.75 20.25
CA GLU A 296 0.42 -36.53 21.42
C GLU A 296 1.41 -37.70 21.66
N ASN A 297 1.04 -38.93 21.30
CA ASN A 297 1.78 -40.15 21.65
C ASN A 297 2.37 -40.90 20.45
N SER A 298 2.01 -40.54 19.20
CA SER A 298 2.46 -41.27 18.02
C SER A 298 2.60 -40.39 16.79
N VAL A 299 3.55 -40.76 15.92
CA VAL A 299 3.71 -40.21 14.57
C VAL A 299 3.69 -41.37 13.61
N THR A 300 2.72 -41.38 12.68
CA THR A 300 2.58 -42.46 11.69
C THR A 300 2.61 -41.88 10.28
N GLU A 301 3.41 -42.49 9.41
CA GLU A 301 3.61 -42.08 8.01
C GLU A 301 2.85 -43.03 7.09
N TYR A 302 2.13 -42.47 6.11
CA TYR A 302 1.39 -43.21 5.10
C TYR A 302 1.74 -42.67 3.71
N SER A 303 1.94 -43.59 2.75
CA SER A 303 2.14 -43.25 1.34
C SER A 303 1.18 -44.07 0.48
N PHE A 304 0.37 -43.38 -0.31
CA PHE A 304 -0.55 -44.02 -1.25
C PHE A 304 -0.05 -43.79 -2.67
N TRP A 305 0.61 -44.81 -3.22
CA TRP A 305 1.15 -44.78 -4.58
C TRP A 305 0.18 -45.46 -5.57
N ALA A 306 -0.04 -44.82 -6.72
CA ALA A 306 -0.74 -45.37 -7.87
C ALA A 306 0.23 -45.60 -9.04
N ASP A 307 0.30 -46.83 -9.54
CA ASP A 307 1.11 -47.16 -10.72
C ASP A 307 0.48 -46.55 -11.99
N ASP A 308 -0.86 -46.45 -12.06
CA ASP A 308 -1.58 -45.83 -13.17
C ASP A 308 -2.90 -45.13 -12.77
N VAL A 309 -3.61 -44.58 -13.78
CA VAL A 309 -4.86 -43.83 -13.60
C VAL A 309 -6.01 -44.70 -13.04
N THR A 310 -5.98 -46.02 -13.29
CA THR A 310 -7.03 -46.94 -12.81
C THR A 310 -6.91 -47.15 -11.31
N GLU A 311 -5.69 -47.28 -10.79
CA GLU A 311 -5.44 -47.41 -9.35
C GLU A 311 -5.67 -46.11 -8.58
N GLN A 312 -5.57 -44.95 -9.25
CA GLN A 312 -5.71 -43.65 -8.62
C GLN A 312 -6.96 -43.58 -7.73
N GLN A 313 -8.12 -43.99 -8.26
CA GLN A 313 -9.39 -43.89 -7.54
C GLN A 313 -9.35 -44.68 -6.23
N ASP A 314 -8.81 -45.89 -6.24
CA ASP A 314 -8.72 -46.76 -5.06
C ASP A 314 -7.76 -46.18 -4.01
N LYS A 315 -6.64 -45.59 -4.43
CA LYS A 315 -5.69 -44.92 -3.53
C LYS A 315 -6.30 -43.68 -2.85
N PHE A 316 -7.12 -42.91 -3.58
CA PHE A 316 -7.87 -41.81 -2.97
C PHE A 316 -8.93 -42.31 -2.00
N ILE A 317 -9.64 -43.40 -2.31
CA ILE A 317 -10.62 -44.00 -1.39
C ILE A 317 -9.93 -44.44 -0.10
N GLN A 318 -8.80 -45.15 -0.19
CA GLN A 318 -8.00 -45.56 0.98
C GLN A 318 -7.56 -44.36 1.83
N PHE A 319 -7.10 -43.28 1.20
CA PHE A 319 -6.79 -42.03 1.89
C PHE A 319 -8.02 -41.43 2.59
N ILE A 320 -9.17 -41.37 1.92
CA ILE A 320 -10.40 -40.79 2.49
C ILE A 320 -10.90 -41.64 3.67
N ASP A 321 -10.81 -42.97 3.57
CA ASP A 321 -11.19 -43.87 4.65
C ASP A 321 -10.27 -43.72 5.85
N LEU A 322 -8.95 -43.61 5.63
CA LEU A 322 -7.99 -43.27 6.69
C LEU A 322 -8.38 -41.96 7.39
N MET A 323 -8.65 -40.90 6.63
CA MET A 323 -9.05 -39.60 7.18
C MET A 323 -10.39 -39.66 7.93
N ASN A 324 -11.32 -40.52 7.49
CA ASN A 324 -12.63 -40.66 8.13
C ASN A 324 -12.57 -41.38 9.49
N THR A 325 -11.46 -42.09 9.80
CA THR A 325 -11.22 -42.64 11.15
C THR A 325 -10.83 -41.57 12.17
N GLN A 326 -10.50 -40.36 11.72
CA GLN A 326 -10.05 -39.27 12.57
C GLN A 326 -11.22 -38.35 12.94
N ASN A 327 -11.43 -38.13 14.25
CA ASN A 327 -12.58 -37.36 14.74
C ASN A 327 -12.29 -35.85 14.85
N ASP A 328 -11.26 -35.48 15.62
CA ASP A 328 -10.87 -34.09 15.88
C ASP A 328 -9.47 -33.83 15.33
N PHE A 329 -9.41 -33.41 14.06
CA PHE A 329 -8.16 -33.21 13.35
C PHE A 329 -8.08 -31.84 12.67
N ILE A 330 -6.85 -31.41 12.42
CA ILE A 330 -6.54 -30.33 11.47
C ILE A 330 -5.56 -30.86 10.42
N LEU A 331 -5.86 -30.63 9.14
CA LEU A 331 -5.00 -31.00 8.02
C LEU A 331 -4.21 -29.79 7.54
N TYR A 332 -2.91 -29.79 7.79
CA TYR A 332 -1.97 -28.83 7.24
C TYR A 332 -1.53 -29.22 5.84
N HIS A 333 -1.57 -28.25 4.94
CA HIS A 333 -1.01 -28.36 3.59
C HIS A 333 -0.30 -27.04 3.24
N TYR A 334 0.71 -27.10 2.37
CA TYR A 334 1.53 -25.92 2.12
C TYR A 334 0.87 -24.97 1.13
N GLY A 335 0.45 -25.46 -0.03
CA GLY A 335 -0.05 -24.64 -1.14
C GLY A 335 -1.57 -24.63 -1.27
N SER A 336 -2.08 -24.08 -2.38
CA SER A 336 -3.50 -24.25 -2.74
C SER A 336 -3.73 -25.40 -3.74
N TYR A 337 -2.65 -26.03 -4.19
CA TYR A 337 -2.67 -27.06 -5.22
C TYR A 337 -3.37 -28.32 -4.71
N GLU A 338 -2.98 -28.73 -3.51
CA GLU A 338 -3.44 -29.87 -2.73
C GLU A 338 -4.97 -29.90 -2.61
N ILE A 339 -5.55 -28.82 -2.08
CA ILE A 339 -7.00 -28.69 -1.92
C ILE A 339 -7.72 -28.56 -3.26
N GLN A 340 -7.12 -27.89 -4.25
CA GLN A 340 -7.71 -27.85 -5.60
C GLN A 340 -7.76 -29.24 -6.23
N THR A 341 -6.74 -30.07 -6.00
CA THR A 341 -6.69 -31.46 -6.44
C THR A 341 -7.77 -32.28 -5.77
N LEU A 342 -7.91 -32.21 -4.43
CA LEU A 342 -8.99 -32.90 -3.72
C LEU A 342 -10.38 -32.49 -4.24
N LYS A 343 -10.62 -31.20 -4.52
CA LYS A 343 -11.86 -30.71 -5.13
C LYS A 343 -12.11 -31.26 -6.54
N ARG A 344 -11.07 -31.44 -7.35
CA ARG A 344 -11.19 -32.04 -8.70
C ARG A 344 -11.56 -33.52 -8.61
N ILE A 345 -10.96 -34.23 -7.67
CA ILE A 345 -11.17 -35.66 -7.48
C ILE A 345 -12.54 -35.93 -6.86
N ALA A 346 -12.99 -35.11 -5.90
CA ALA A 346 -14.32 -35.21 -5.31
C ALA A 346 -15.41 -35.25 -6.39
N LYS A 347 -15.31 -34.42 -7.44
CA LYS A 347 -16.27 -34.40 -8.56
C LYS A 347 -16.36 -35.72 -9.33
N LYS A 348 -15.35 -36.58 -9.25
CA LYS A 348 -15.29 -37.88 -9.94
C LYS A 348 -15.74 -39.05 -9.05
N LEU A 349 -15.94 -38.83 -7.74
CA LEU A 349 -16.27 -39.87 -6.76
C LEU A 349 -17.78 -39.88 -6.42
N PRO A 350 -18.32 -41.00 -5.89
CA PRO A 350 -19.71 -41.08 -5.42
C PRO A 350 -20.04 -40.06 -4.32
N PRO A 351 -21.33 -39.67 -4.15
CA PRO A 351 -21.75 -38.63 -3.20
C PRO A 351 -21.28 -38.82 -1.74
N LEU A 352 -21.20 -40.08 -1.28
CA LEU A 352 -20.70 -40.41 0.05
C LEU A 352 -19.27 -39.87 0.26
N TYR A 353 -18.36 -40.14 -0.68
CA TYR A 353 -16.96 -39.70 -0.60
C TYR A 353 -16.81 -38.20 -0.84
N GLN A 354 -17.70 -37.57 -1.62
CA GLN A 354 -17.73 -36.12 -1.79
C GLN A 354 -17.95 -35.40 -0.44
N SER A 355 -18.91 -35.88 0.36
CA SER A 355 -19.19 -35.31 1.68
C SER A 355 -17.99 -35.45 2.63
N ARG A 356 -17.30 -36.60 2.60
CA ARG A 356 -16.09 -36.84 3.40
C ARG A 356 -14.94 -35.92 2.99
N ILE A 357 -14.70 -35.73 1.69
CA ILE A 357 -13.68 -34.80 1.20
C ILE A 357 -14.00 -33.36 1.61
N ASN A 358 -15.26 -32.94 1.53
CA ASN A 358 -15.65 -31.60 1.97
C ASN A 358 -15.33 -31.39 3.46
N LYS A 359 -15.59 -32.39 4.32
CA LYS A 359 -15.18 -32.36 5.73
C LYS A 359 -13.66 -32.22 5.89
N ILE A 360 -12.87 -32.93 5.08
CA ILE A 360 -11.39 -32.79 5.10
C ILE A 360 -10.97 -31.37 4.72
N ILE A 361 -11.58 -30.80 3.68
CA ILE A 361 -11.27 -29.44 3.21
C ILE A 361 -11.67 -28.38 4.24
N GLU A 362 -12.81 -28.54 4.90
CA GLU A 362 -13.27 -27.64 5.96
C GLU A 362 -12.34 -27.65 7.18
N ASN A 363 -11.72 -28.79 7.48
CA ASN A 363 -10.73 -28.94 8.55
C ASN A 363 -9.28 -28.78 8.06
N SER A 364 -9.05 -28.08 6.94
CA SER A 364 -7.71 -27.88 6.37
C SER A 364 -7.18 -26.46 6.54
N PHE A 365 -5.87 -26.32 6.70
CA PHE A 365 -5.19 -25.04 6.89
C PHE A 365 -4.02 -24.86 5.91
N ASN A 366 -4.07 -23.77 5.14
CA ASN A 366 -3.05 -23.42 4.16
C ASN A 366 -1.93 -22.58 4.79
N VAL A 367 -0.78 -23.21 5.00
CA VAL A 367 0.37 -22.59 5.68
C VAL A 367 1.01 -21.45 4.86
N LEU A 368 1.05 -21.54 3.53
CA LEU A 368 1.64 -20.50 2.67
C LEU A 368 0.93 -19.14 2.80
N THR A 369 -0.34 -19.12 3.20
CA THR A 369 -1.09 -17.86 3.39
C THR A 369 -0.48 -16.97 4.46
N LEU A 370 0.13 -17.56 5.49
CA LEU A 370 0.82 -16.82 6.56
C LEU A 370 2.06 -16.10 6.02
N PHE A 371 2.88 -16.77 5.22
CA PHE A 371 4.08 -16.17 4.61
C PHE A 371 3.77 -15.18 3.49
N SER A 372 2.60 -15.30 2.88
CA SER A 372 2.14 -14.38 1.83
C SER A 372 1.67 -13.04 2.39
N ASN A 373 1.25 -12.98 3.65
CA ASN A 373 0.60 -11.81 4.22
C ASN A 373 1.31 -11.29 5.46
N ASP A 374 1.61 -12.18 6.40
CA ASP A 374 1.84 -11.85 7.79
C ASP A 374 3.29 -12.08 8.23
N ILE A 375 4.01 -13.04 7.62
CA ILE A 375 5.35 -13.45 8.04
C ILE A 375 6.37 -13.29 6.89
N TYR A 376 7.48 -12.61 7.17
CA TYR A 376 8.52 -12.28 6.21
C TYR A 376 9.87 -12.82 6.68
N ILE A 377 10.27 -13.96 6.13
CA ILE A 377 11.56 -14.60 6.41
C ILE A 377 12.70 -14.06 5.52
N PRO A 378 13.98 -14.13 5.95
CA PRO A 378 15.14 -13.64 5.21
C PRO A 378 15.59 -14.58 4.07
N LYS A 379 14.64 -15.03 3.24
CA LYS A 379 14.87 -15.82 2.02
C LYS A 379 14.18 -15.15 0.84
N TYR A 380 14.65 -15.39 -0.38
CA TYR A 380 14.12 -14.71 -1.57
C TYR A 380 12.69 -15.12 -1.93
N THR A 381 12.32 -16.39 -1.74
CA THR A 381 10.96 -16.88 -1.98
C THR A 381 10.26 -17.32 -0.70
N ASN A 382 9.00 -17.74 -0.85
CA ASN A 382 8.18 -18.35 0.19
C ASN A 382 7.83 -19.79 -0.22
N GLY A 383 8.72 -20.51 -0.91
CA GLY A 383 8.52 -21.94 -1.19
C GLY A 383 8.90 -22.79 0.01
N LEU A 384 8.24 -23.94 0.20
CA LEU A 384 8.44 -24.83 1.37
C LEU A 384 9.92 -25.13 1.60
N LYS A 385 10.64 -25.52 0.54
CA LYS A 385 12.07 -25.79 0.56
C LYS A 385 12.93 -24.60 1.01
N ASP A 386 12.63 -23.38 0.56
CA ASP A 386 13.36 -22.19 1.00
C ASP A 386 13.17 -21.90 2.49
N ILE A 387 11.95 -22.11 3.00
CA ILE A 387 11.62 -21.90 4.42
C ILE A 387 12.24 -23.00 5.27
N ALA A 388 12.07 -24.27 4.88
CA ALA A 388 12.61 -25.42 5.59
C ALA A 388 14.15 -25.39 5.65
N ASN A 389 14.82 -25.01 4.55
CA ASN A 389 16.27 -24.80 4.55
C ASN A 389 16.70 -23.66 5.50
N TYR A 390 15.88 -22.62 5.69
CA TYR A 390 16.13 -21.59 6.70
C TYR A 390 15.99 -22.14 8.13
N LEU A 391 15.13 -23.15 8.32
CA LEU A 391 14.94 -23.89 9.57
C LEU A 391 15.85 -25.12 9.69
N GLU A 392 16.92 -25.17 8.89
CA GLU A 392 17.95 -26.22 8.92
C GLU A 392 17.43 -27.63 8.60
N PHE A 393 16.30 -27.73 7.90
CA PHE A 393 15.81 -29.00 7.35
C PHE A 393 16.32 -29.18 5.91
N ASN A 394 16.94 -30.32 5.62
CA ASN A 394 17.47 -30.67 4.31
C ASN A 394 16.80 -31.95 3.81
N TRP A 395 16.47 -32.00 2.53
CA TRP A 395 16.00 -33.20 1.85
C TRP A 395 17.18 -34.12 1.55
N THR A 396 16.91 -35.42 1.44
CA THR A 396 17.93 -36.42 1.08
C THR A 396 18.58 -36.12 -0.27
N ASP A 397 17.80 -35.60 -1.23
CA ASP A 397 18.34 -35.12 -2.52
C ASP A 397 18.34 -33.58 -2.56
N GLU A 398 19.54 -33.00 -2.61
CA GLU A 398 19.74 -31.54 -2.65
C GLU A 398 19.04 -30.87 -3.84
N LYS A 399 18.95 -31.56 -4.99
CA LYS A 399 18.33 -31.04 -6.21
C LYS A 399 16.82 -31.21 -6.23
N ALA A 400 16.22 -31.94 -5.28
CA ALA A 400 14.79 -32.24 -5.30
C ALA A 400 13.89 -31.00 -5.45
N SER A 401 12.85 -31.12 -6.28
CA SER A 401 11.82 -30.09 -6.46
C SER A 401 10.57 -30.70 -7.07
N GLY A 402 9.40 -30.06 -6.91
CA GLY A 402 8.15 -30.54 -7.53
C GLY A 402 8.15 -30.57 -9.07
N LEU A 403 9.11 -29.93 -9.76
CA LEU A 403 9.29 -30.15 -11.20
C LEU A 403 10.15 -31.38 -11.49
N LEU A 404 11.13 -31.66 -10.63
CA LEU A 404 11.96 -32.86 -10.73
C LEU A 404 11.18 -34.11 -10.34
N SER A 405 10.22 -34.03 -9.41
CA SER A 405 9.32 -35.15 -9.09
C SER A 405 8.57 -35.64 -10.35
N ILE A 406 8.08 -34.70 -11.18
CA ILE A 406 7.44 -35.02 -12.47
C ILE A 406 8.43 -35.73 -13.42
N ILE A 407 9.69 -35.27 -13.47
CA ILE A 407 10.73 -35.87 -14.32
C ILE A 407 11.07 -37.29 -13.84
N TRP A 408 11.23 -37.48 -12.52
CA TRP A 408 11.45 -38.78 -11.91
C TRP A 408 10.29 -39.72 -12.17
N ARG A 409 9.05 -39.23 -12.12
CA ARG A 409 7.87 -40.03 -12.47
C ARG A 409 7.89 -40.48 -13.92
N TYR A 410 8.20 -39.59 -14.87
CA TYR A 410 8.33 -39.98 -16.28
C TYR A 410 9.46 -41.00 -16.51
N ASN A 411 10.60 -40.82 -15.84
CA ASN A 411 11.71 -41.78 -15.92
C ASN A 411 11.34 -43.13 -15.33
N TRP A 412 10.57 -43.16 -14.23
CA TRP A 412 10.05 -44.40 -13.67
C TRP A 412 9.08 -45.10 -14.62
N GLU A 413 8.20 -44.36 -15.32
CA GLU A 413 7.32 -44.94 -16.35
C GLU A 413 8.08 -45.48 -17.58
N LEU A 414 9.24 -44.89 -17.90
CA LEU A 414 10.13 -45.37 -18.96
C LEU A 414 10.97 -46.58 -18.51
N ASN A 415 11.35 -46.63 -17.23
CA ASN A 415 12.11 -47.72 -16.64
C ASN A 415 11.61 -48.05 -15.21
N PRO A 416 10.58 -48.92 -15.08
CA PRO A 416 9.96 -49.25 -13.81
C PRO A 416 10.87 -49.98 -12.80
N THR A 417 12.02 -50.50 -13.24
CA THR A 417 13.00 -51.22 -12.39
C THR A 417 13.94 -50.29 -11.62
N SER A 418 13.82 -48.98 -11.83
CA SER A 418 14.67 -47.97 -11.20
C SER A 418 14.27 -47.68 -9.74
N ASN A 419 15.24 -47.25 -8.92
CA ASN A 419 14.98 -46.81 -7.54
C ASN A 419 14.20 -45.48 -7.42
N LEU A 420 13.51 -45.07 -8.48
CA LEU A 420 12.80 -43.79 -8.57
C LEU A 420 11.50 -43.78 -7.79
N LYS A 421 10.84 -44.94 -7.61
CA LYS A 421 9.62 -45.06 -6.79
C LYS A 421 9.93 -44.77 -5.32
N GLU A 422 10.95 -45.41 -4.76
CA GLU A 422 11.42 -45.15 -3.39
C GLU A 422 11.86 -43.69 -3.24
N LYS A 423 12.61 -43.17 -4.22
CA LYS A 423 13.04 -41.76 -4.23
C LYS A 423 11.86 -40.78 -4.20
N LEU A 424 10.81 -41.03 -4.97
CA LEU A 424 9.60 -40.20 -5.00
C LEU A 424 8.82 -40.28 -3.69
N THR A 425 8.65 -41.48 -3.13
CA THR A 425 7.97 -41.66 -1.84
C THR A 425 8.73 -40.98 -0.70
N THR A 426 10.06 -41.07 -0.70
CA THR A 426 10.91 -40.37 0.28
C THR A 426 10.77 -38.87 0.14
N TYR A 427 10.87 -38.32 -1.07
CA TYR A 427 10.71 -36.88 -1.32
C TYR A 427 9.36 -36.33 -0.82
N ASN A 428 8.26 -37.03 -1.12
CA ASN A 428 6.91 -36.61 -0.73
C ASN A 428 6.69 -36.67 0.79
N ILE A 429 7.21 -37.69 1.47
CA ILE A 429 7.19 -37.75 2.93
C ILE A 429 8.10 -36.69 3.57
N GLU A 430 9.25 -36.39 2.96
CA GLU A 430 10.12 -35.29 3.38
C GLU A 430 9.42 -33.93 3.26
N ASP A 431 8.59 -33.71 2.24
CA ASP A 431 7.76 -32.50 2.13
C ASP A 431 6.75 -32.40 3.30
N CYS A 432 6.13 -33.51 3.71
CA CYS A 432 5.32 -33.54 4.94
C CYS A 432 6.16 -33.25 6.21
N LYS A 433 7.37 -33.81 6.34
CA LYS A 433 8.28 -33.55 7.48
C LYS A 433 8.75 -32.10 7.53
N ALA A 434 9.06 -31.52 6.38
CA ALA A 434 9.37 -30.10 6.25
C ALA A 434 8.19 -29.23 6.71
N LEU A 435 6.96 -29.63 6.35
CA LEU A 435 5.75 -28.94 6.79
C LEU A 435 5.55 -29.01 8.31
N ILE A 436 5.83 -30.16 8.94
CA ILE A 436 5.86 -30.30 10.41
C ILE A 436 6.84 -29.29 11.01
N LYS A 437 8.07 -29.25 10.50
CA LYS A 437 9.11 -28.34 11.02
C LYS A 437 8.71 -26.87 10.92
N VAL A 438 8.08 -26.50 9.80
CA VAL A 438 7.55 -25.14 9.61
C VAL A 438 6.41 -24.84 10.58
N GLN A 439 5.49 -25.78 10.81
CA GLN A 439 4.37 -25.61 11.73
C GLN A 439 4.84 -25.47 13.19
N GLU A 440 5.77 -26.31 13.63
CA GLU A 440 6.37 -26.23 14.97
C GLU A 440 7.08 -24.89 15.17
N TRP A 441 7.83 -24.45 14.16
CA TRP A 441 8.46 -23.14 14.18
C TRP A 441 7.43 -21.99 14.26
N LEU A 442 6.33 -22.06 13.51
CA LEU A 442 5.27 -21.06 13.57
C LEU A 442 4.63 -20.96 14.96
N ILE A 443 4.47 -22.09 15.68
CA ILE A 443 4.00 -22.09 17.07
C ILE A 443 5.03 -21.39 17.98
N SER A 444 6.32 -21.69 17.81
CA SER A 444 7.40 -21.08 18.60
C SER A 444 7.55 -19.57 18.41
N LEU A 445 7.03 -18.98 17.32
CA LEU A 445 7.10 -17.53 17.09
C LEU A 445 6.29 -16.70 18.09
N SER A 446 5.44 -17.33 18.90
CA SER A 446 4.76 -16.70 20.03
C SER A 446 5.69 -16.39 21.22
N GLU A 447 6.87 -17.02 21.25
CA GLU A 447 7.89 -16.83 22.28
C GLU A 447 8.92 -15.79 21.81
N ASN A 448 9.17 -14.76 22.63
CA ASN A 448 10.03 -13.63 22.30
C ASN A 448 11.48 -14.08 22.01
N ASN A 449 11.86 -14.11 20.73
CA ASN A 449 13.23 -14.39 20.28
C ASN A 449 13.86 -13.16 19.59
N ASP A 450 15.16 -12.93 19.80
CA ASP A 450 15.91 -11.78 19.28
C ASP A 450 15.95 -11.67 17.73
N LYS A 451 15.67 -12.78 17.03
CA LYS A 451 15.63 -12.86 15.56
C LYS A 451 14.28 -12.48 14.96
N THR A 452 13.24 -12.30 15.79
CA THR A 452 11.86 -12.04 15.36
C THR A 452 11.44 -10.62 15.74
N VAL A 453 10.93 -9.86 14.77
CA VAL A 453 10.56 -8.44 14.96
C VAL A 453 9.14 -8.20 14.49
N LEU A 454 8.29 -7.64 15.36
CA LEU A 454 6.98 -7.14 14.96
C LEU A 454 7.15 -5.92 14.03
N ALA A 455 6.61 -5.98 12.81
CA ALA A 455 6.77 -4.91 11.82
C ALA A 455 6.29 -3.53 12.32
N ASN A 456 5.33 -3.52 13.26
CA ASN A 456 4.79 -2.31 13.89
C ASN A 456 5.66 -1.76 15.02
N SER A 457 6.58 -2.56 15.58
CA SER A 457 7.50 -2.12 16.64
C SER A 457 8.75 -1.42 16.09
N ILE A 458 8.96 -1.46 14.76
CA ILE A 458 10.04 -0.74 14.08
C ILE A 458 9.82 0.77 14.28
N LYS A 459 10.58 1.35 15.20
CA LYS A 459 10.56 2.79 15.48
C LYS A 459 11.11 3.53 14.26
N GLN A 460 10.34 4.51 13.77
CA GLN A 460 10.81 5.42 12.72
C GLN A 460 12.07 6.16 13.19
N GLN A 461 13.21 5.94 12.52
CA GLN A 461 14.32 6.87 12.60
C GLN A 461 13.95 8.13 11.82
N ASN A 462 13.36 9.11 12.53
CA ASN A 462 13.29 10.47 12.01
C ASN A 462 14.69 11.09 12.19
N ILE A 463 15.44 11.21 11.09
CA ILE A 463 16.78 11.82 11.05
C ILE A 463 16.78 13.30 11.52
N PHE A 464 15.61 13.92 11.69
CA PHE A 464 15.47 15.34 12.06
C PHE A 464 14.54 15.62 13.25
N LYS A 465 14.54 14.79 14.30
CA LYS A 465 13.86 15.14 15.56
C LYS A 465 14.84 15.28 16.72
N TRP A 466 15.04 16.51 17.18
CA TRP A 466 15.35 16.77 18.58
C TRP A 466 14.13 16.32 19.42
N GLY A 467 14.20 15.14 20.04
CA GLY A 467 13.12 14.54 20.82
C GLY A 467 13.60 13.29 21.56
N VAL A 468 12.78 12.79 22.50
CA VAL A 468 13.10 11.65 23.38
C VAL A 468 13.57 10.44 22.56
N THR A 469 14.86 10.12 22.65
CA THR A 469 15.48 8.94 22.06
C THR A 469 14.98 7.72 22.82
N VAL A 470 14.39 6.75 22.11
CA VAL A 470 13.92 5.51 22.75
C VAL A 470 14.96 4.43 22.49
N PHE A 471 15.72 4.09 23.52
CA PHE A 471 16.75 3.06 23.48
C PHE A 471 16.13 1.67 23.47
N ALA A 472 16.84 0.70 22.88
CA ALA A 472 16.41 -0.69 22.77
C ALA A 472 16.44 -1.43 24.11
N LEU A 473 17.40 -1.09 24.97
CA LEU A 473 17.50 -1.61 26.33
C LEU A 473 16.85 -0.63 27.31
N GLU A 474 16.02 -1.14 28.22
CA GLU A 474 15.35 -0.32 29.25
C GLU A 474 16.35 0.41 30.13
N HIS A 475 17.50 -0.22 30.40
CA HIS A 475 18.55 0.33 31.24
C HIS A 475 19.20 1.56 30.58
N PHE A 476 19.26 1.61 29.24
CA PHE A 476 19.70 2.80 28.51
C PHE A 476 18.64 3.90 28.50
N ASN A 477 17.35 3.55 28.54
CA ASN A 477 16.30 4.56 28.77
C ASN A 477 16.42 5.16 30.18
N GLU A 478 16.69 4.33 31.19
CA GLU A 478 16.94 4.82 32.56
C GLU A 478 18.20 5.69 32.64
N ILE A 479 19.30 5.26 32.03
CA ILE A 479 20.55 6.02 31.99
C ILE A 479 20.33 7.35 31.27
N ASN A 480 19.65 7.33 30.11
CA ASN A 480 19.36 8.54 29.36
C ASN A 480 18.38 9.47 30.08
N ALA A 481 17.37 8.91 30.79
CA ALA A 481 16.47 9.67 31.65
C ALA A 481 17.26 10.42 32.74
N LYS A 482 18.29 9.77 33.29
CA LYS A 482 19.20 10.38 34.26
C LYS A 482 20.18 11.36 33.62
N ALA A 483 20.44 11.28 32.31
CA ALA A 483 21.31 12.18 31.57
C ALA A 483 20.64 13.50 31.14
N TYR A 484 19.30 13.61 31.24
CA TYR A 484 18.60 14.86 30.96
C TYR A 484 19.09 16.00 31.85
N PHE A 485 19.24 17.19 31.26
CA PHE A 485 19.74 18.39 31.93
C PHE A 485 19.04 18.66 33.27
N ASP A 486 17.71 18.59 33.31
CA ASP A 486 16.94 18.84 34.54
C ASP A 486 17.18 17.77 35.62
N TYR A 487 17.25 16.48 35.24
CA TYR A 487 17.51 15.39 36.19
C TYR A 487 18.92 15.51 36.77
N GLN A 488 19.93 15.69 35.91
CA GLN A 488 21.30 15.94 36.31
C GLN A 488 21.35 17.12 37.28
N ARG A 489 20.69 18.24 36.97
CA ARG A 489 20.73 19.45 37.81
C ARG A 489 20.00 19.30 39.14
N GLN A 490 18.86 18.60 39.18
CA GLN A 490 18.00 18.49 40.36
C GLN A 490 18.39 17.35 41.30
N HIS A 491 19.03 16.29 40.81
CA HIS A 491 19.37 15.12 41.63
C HIS A 491 20.89 14.91 41.77
N ILE A 492 21.64 15.03 40.67
CA ILE A 492 23.08 14.72 40.65
C ILE A 492 23.88 15.97 41.06
N PHE A 493 23.85 17.03 40.26
CA PHE A 493 24.53 18.30 40.53
C PHE A 493 24.01 19.02 41.78
N LEU A 494 22.75 18.81 42.17
CA LEU A 494 22.24 19.32 43.45
C LEU A 494 23.03 18.77 44.64
N ARG A 495 23.46 17.51 44.58
CA ARG A 495 24.19 16.82 45.66
C ARG A 495 25.69 17.03 45.59
N THR A 496 26.24 17.25 44.40
CA THR A 496 27.69 17.41 44.19
C THR A 496 28.13 18.87 44.20
N GLU A 497 27.34 19.81 43.68
CA GLU A 497 27.73 21.20 43.50
C GLU A 497 26.95 22.16 44.41
N ARG A 498 27.64 22.73 45.41
CA ARG A 498 27.04 23.64 46.40
C ARG A 498 26.43 24.90 45.76
N LYS A 499 26.96 25.36 44.62
CA LYS A 499 26.38 26.46 43.83
C LYS A 499 25.02 26.08 43.23
N VAL A 500 24.87 24.85 42.74
CA VAL A 500 23.60 24.32 42.19
C VAL A 500 22.58 24.12 43.32
N TYR A 501 23.01 23.57 44.47
CA TYR A 501 22.18 23.51 45.68
C TYR A 501 21.65 24.88 46.10
N THR A 502 22.52 25.87 46.19
CA THR A 502 22.17 27.24 46.58
C THR A 502 21.27 27.91 45.54
N ALA A 503 21.48 27.65 44.24
CA ALA A 503 20.62 28.16 43.18
C ALA A 503 19.22 27.53 43.24
N ILE A 504 19.10 26.21 43.40
CA ILE A 504 17.82 25.51 43.48
C ILE A 504 17.08 25.87 44.77
N SER A 505 17.77 26.00 45.91
CA SER A 505 17.17 26.42 47.17
C SER A 505 16.67 27.87 47.12
N LYS A 506 17.42 28.80 46.50
CA LYS A 506 16.96 30.17 46.20
C LYS A 506 15.73 30.19 45.28
N THR A 507 15.67 29.30 44.30
CA THR A 507 14.51 29.18 43.40
C THR A 507 13.27 28.65 44.13
N LYS A 508 13.45 27.81 45.16
CA LYS A 508 12.38 27.34 46.05
C LYS A 508 11.97 28.39 47.11
N GLN A 509 12.90 29.24 47.57
CA GLN A 509 12.66 30.24 48.62
C GLN A 509 12.10 31.58 48.11
N THR A 510 12.20 31.91 46.82
CA THR A 510 11.59 33.12 46.24
C THR A 510 10.08 32.95 46.00
N SER A 511 9.32 32.95 47.10
CA SER A 511 7.86 32.92 47.05
C SER A 511 7.24 33.56 48.30
N LYS A 512 7.73 34.72 48.75
CA LYS A 512 6.92 35.57 49.64
C LYS A 512 5.95 36.41 48.80
N LYS A 513 4.66 36.09 48.96
CA LYS A 513 3.50 36.74 48.34
C LYS A 513 3.38 38.17 48.82
N TYR A 514 3.34 39.14 47.92
CA TYR A 514 2.51 40.33 48.11
C TYR A 514 1.95 40.78 46.76
N ASN A 515 0.77 40.27 46.40
CA ASN A 515 -0.08 40.97 45.45
C ASN A 515 -0.59 42.22 46.19
N ARG A 516 0.13 43.34 46.10
CA ARG A 516 -0.34 44.62 46.63
C ARG A 516 -1.69 44.93 46.00
N ILE A 517 -2.68 45.24 46.82
CA ILE A 517 -4.04 45.58 46.35
C ILE A 517 -3.97 46.97 45.71
N ASP A 518 -4.35 47.07 44.44
CA ASP A 518 -4.34 48.32 43.68
C ASP A 518 -5.67 49.06 43.79
N LYS A 519 -6.80 48.34 43.83
CA LYS A 519 -8.15 48.90 43.87
C LYS A 519 -9.06 48.08 44.79
N ARG A 520 -9.97 48.75 45.51
CA ARG A 520 -11.03 48.10 46.31
C ARG A 520 -12.40 48.45 45.73
N ILE A 521 -13.26 47.44 45.55
CA ILE A 521 -14.64 47.60 45.08
C ILE A 521 -15.58 47.07 46.14
N ASN A 522 -16.48 47.92 46.61
CA ASN A 522 -17.46 47.61 47.63
C ASN A 522 -18.79 47.20 46.98
N LEU A 523 -19.21 45.96 47.22
CA LEU A 523 -20.48 45.37 46.78
C LEU A 523 -21.49 45.31 47.95
N PHE A 524 -21.47 46.33 48.81
CA PHE A 524 -22.42 46.48 49.91
C PHE A 524 -23.72 47.09 49.37
N PRO A 525 -24.88 46.44 49.56
CA PRO A 525 -26.16 47.00 49.14
C PRO A 525 -26.62 48.09 50.10
N ASP A 526 -27.05 49.22 49.55
CA ASP A 526 -27.71 50.28 50.34
C ASP A 526 -29.19 49.97 50.63
N LYS A 527 -29.79 49.04 49.87
CA LYS A 527 -31.20 48.65 49.95
C LYS A 527 -31.38 47.15 49.77
N CYS A 528 -32.39 46.57 50.43
CA CYS A 528 -32.72 45.16 50.29
C CYS A 528 -33.24 44.87 48.87
N ILE A 529 -32.62 43.91 48.15
CA ILE A 529 -33.05 43.54 46.78
C ILE A 529 -34.49 42.97 46.72
N LYS A 530 -35.07 42.55 47.85
CA LYS A 530 -36.43 41.98 47.90
C LYS A 530 -37.52 42.96 48.31
N CYS A 531 -37.23 43.94 49.17
CA CYS A 531 -38.26 44.85 49.71
C CYS A 531 -37.84 46.33 49.73
N ASN A 532 -36.70 46.65 49.10
CA ASN A 532 -36.13 47.99 48.94
C ASN A 532 -35.87 48.78 50.24
N ASN A 533 -35.95 48.13 51.41
CA ASN A 533 -35.71 48.77 52.69
C ASN A 533 -34.22 48.97 52.98
N LYS A 534 -33.87 50.04 53.71
CA LYS A 534 -32.49 50.40 54.08
C LYS A 534 -31.98 49.66 55.32
N ASP A 535 -32.86 49.10 56.15
CA ASP A 535 -32.47 48.42 57.40
C ASP A 535 -31.99 46.97 57.15
N ILE A 536 -30.69 46.87 56.86
CA ILE A 536 -29.98 45.65 56.44
C ILE A 536 -28.85 45.38 57.42
N LYS A 537 -28.73 44.13 57.87
CA LYS A 537 -27.63 43.66 58.71
C LYS A 537 -26.68 42.78 57.89
N ILE A 538 -25.37 43.00 58.04
CA ILE A 538 -24.35 42.11 57.47
C ILE A 538 -24.32 40.83 58.31
N ILE A 539 -24.57 39.68 57.68
CA ILE A 539 -24.48 38.36 58.32
C ILE A 539 -23.04 37.86 58.23
N ARG A 540 -22.42 38.02 57.06
CA ARG A 540 -21.07 37.52 56.79
C ARG A 540 -20.38 38.47 55.80
N SER A 541 -19.22 38.99 56.17
CA SER A 541 -18.33 39.72 55.25
C SER A 541 -17.38 38.76 54.54
N SER A 542 -17.04 39.03 53.29
CA SER A 542 -16.08 38.28 52.49
C SER A 542 -15.29 39.23 51.61
N LYS A 543 -13.99 38.94 51.47
CA LYS A 543 -13.07 39.68 50.61
C LYS A 543 -12.52 38.72 49.56
N LYS A 544 -12.47 39.15 48.31
CA LYS A 544 -11.95 38.33 47.22
C LYS A 544 -11.07 39.15 46.27
N PRO A 545 -9.76 38.86 46.18
CA PRO A 545 -8.89 39.49 45.20
C PRO A 545 -9.10 38.86 43.82
N GLN A 546 -9.16 39.71 42.80
CA GLN A 546 -9.09 39.37 41.38
C GLN A 546 -7.81 39.97 40.79
N ILE A 547 -7.08 39.18 40.00
CA ILE A 547 -5.84 39.61 39.33
C ILE A 547 -6.16 39.81 37.86
N ASP A 548 -5.90 41.00 37.32
CA ASP A 548 -6.12 41.32 35.91
C ASP A 548 -4.96 42.10 35.28
N LEU A 549 -5.04 42.33 33.97
CA LEU A 549 -4.16 43.22 33.23
C LEU A 549 -4.91 44.49 32.79
N VAL A 550 -4.22 45.62 32.84
CA VAL A 550 -4.68 46.90 32.30
C VAL A 550 -3.79 47.26 31.13
N PHE A 551 -4.40 47.44 29.96
CA PHE A 551 -3.71 47.87 28.75
C PHE A 551 -3.64 49.40 28.71
N MET A 552 -2.44 49.94 28.75
CA MET A 552 -2.15 51.36 28.64
C MET A 552 -1.57 51.67 27.25
N LYS A 553 -1.53 52.94 26.86
CA LYS A 553 -0.96 53.35 25.55
C LYS A 553 0.49 52.87 25.35
N SER A 554 1.30 52.87 26.41
CA SER A 554 2.73 52.55 26.37
C SER A 554 3.10 51.21 27.03
N GLY A 555 2.12 50.38 27.43
CA GLY A 555 2.44 49.12 28.07
C GLY A 555 1.27 48.38 28.69
N ILE A 556 1.59 47.30 29.41
CA ILE A 556 0.62 46.44 30.09
C ILE A 556 0.98 46.40 31.57
N LYS A 557 0.03 46.73 32.44
CA LYS A 557 0.22 46.75 33.89
C LYS A 557 -0.64 45.66 34.55
N LYS A 558 -0.07 44.93 35.51
CA LYS A 558 -0.83 44.09 36.43
C LYS A 558 -1.68 44.95 37.37
N GLN A 559 -2.93 44.54 37.59
CA GLN A 559 -3.83 45.15 38.56
C GLN A 559 -4.46 44.09 39.46
N VAL A 560 -4.54 44.36 40.76
CA VAL A 560 -5.20 43.51 41.75
C VAL A 560 -6.39 44.28 42.36
N ILE A 561 -7.59 43.79 42.09
CA ILE A 561 -8.85 44.37 42.55
C ILE A 561 -9.39 43.52 43.70
N GLU A 562 -9.58 44.10 44.89
CA GLU A 562 -10.23 43.42 46.01
C GLU A 562 -11.72 43.78 46.04
N TYR A 563 -12.56 42.77 45.80
CA TYR A 563 -14.02 42.89 45.97
C TYR A 563 -14.38 42.62 47.43
N GLN A 564 -15.14 43.52 48.04
CA GLN A 564 -15.63 43.40 49.41
C GLN A 564 -17.16 43.33 49.42
N GLY A 565 -17.73 42.33 50.09
CA GLY A 565 -19.18 42.10 50.11
C GLY A 565 -19.54 40.98 51.06
N GLY A 566 -20.68 40.30 50.85
CA GLY A 566 -21.14 39.35 51.84
C GLY A 566 -22.56 38.80 51.68
N ALA A 567 -23.03 38.18 52.76
CA ALA A 567 -24.44 37.80 52.93
C ALA A 567 -25.12 38.80 53.87
N TYR A 568 -26.36 39.18 53.53
CA TYR A 568 -27.10 40.24 54.18
C TYR A 568 -28.48 39.75 54.63
N PHE A 569 -28.96 40.25 55.77
CA PHE A 569 -30.30 40.01 56.30
C PHE A 569 -31.09 41.31 56.33
N CYS A 570 -32.29 41.33 55.75
CA CYS A 570 -33.18 42.48 55.89
C CYS A 570 -34.05 42.33 57.12
N LYS A 571 -34.06 43.32 58.01
CA LYS A 571 -34.87 43.28 59.25
C LYS A 571 -36.37 43.39 59.00
N LYS A 572 -36.80 44.02 57.90
CA LYS A 572 -38.22 44.20 57.54
C LYS A 572 -38.82 42.94 56.93
N CYS A 573 -38.24 42.42 55.84
CA CYS A 573 -38.79 41.23 55.18
C CYS A 573 -38.28 39.91 55.75
N ARG A 574 -37.39 39.95 56.76
CA ARG A 574 -36.78 38.81 57.45
C ARG A 574 -36.15 37.76 56.51
N LYS A 575 -35.70 38.17 55.32
CA LYS A 575 -35.08 37.29 54.33
C LYS A 575 -33.58 37.58 54.19
N ASN A 576 -32.81 36.51 54.06
CA ASN A 576 -31.40 36.56 53.64
C ASN A 576 -31.30 36.83 52.14
N PHE A 577 -30.30 37.59 51.74
CA PHE A 577 -29.97 37.83 50.34
C PHE A 577 -28.47 38.12 50.14
N MET A 578 -28.00 37.95 48.91
CA MET A 578 -26.67 38.34 48.45
C MET A 578 -26.83 39.18 47.18
N VAL A 579 -26.08 40.27 47.07
CA VAL A 579 -26.12 41.19 45.93
C VAL A 579 -25.45 40.58 44.70
N GLU A 580 -24.31 39.93 44.93
CA GLU A 580 -23.59 39.10 43.97
C GLU A 580 -23.01 37.91 44.71
N ASP A 581 -23.03 36.73 44.09
CA ASP A 581 -22.36 35.57 44.66
C ASP A 581 -20.85 35.77 44.51
N MET A 582 -20.20 36.31 45.55
CA MET A 582 -18.75 36.51 45.59
C MET A 582 -17.97 35.23 45.27
N ARG A 583 -18.55 34.04 45.47
CA ARG A 583 -17.93 32.76 45.08
C ARG A 583 -17.78 32.63 43.57
N ARG A 584 -18.69 33.24 42.78
CA ARG A 584 -18.70 33.21 41.31
C ARG A 584 -17.72 34.18 40.66
N LEU A 585 -17.21 35.20 41.37
CA LEU A 585 -16.20 36.11 40.82
C LEU A 585 -14.94 35.32 40.39
N PRO A 586 -14.43 35.46 39.16
CA PRO A 586 -13.24 34.71 38.76
C PRO A 586 -11.99 35.28 39.43
N THR A 587 -11.06 34.41 39.84
CA THR A 587 -9.77 34.82 40.44
C THR A 587 -8.92 35.65 39.47
N TYR A 588 -9.08 35.39 38.18
CA TYR A 588 -8.38 36.07 37.11
C TYR A 588 -9.39 36.93 36.35
N GLY A 589 -9.01 38.16 36.02
CA GLY A 589 -9.85 39.08 35.27
C GLY A 589 -9.86 38.81 33.77
N HIS A 590 -10.77 39.47 33.06
CA HIS A 590 -11.05 39.17 31.66
C HIS A 590 -9.87 39.53 30.76
N ASN A 591 -9.20 40.65 31.00
CA ASN A 591 -8.09 41.13 30.18
C ASN A 591 -6.88 40.18 30.24
N LEU A 592 -6.58 39.64 31.42
CA LEU A 592 -5.55 38.63 31.62
C LEU A 592 -5.87 37.35 30.83
N MET A 593 -7.13 36.91 30.83
CA MET A 593 -7.56 35.75 30.05
C MET A 593 -7.39 36.01 28.54
N LEU A 594 -7.88 37.16 28.06
CA LEU A 594 -7.76 37.55 26.65
C LEU A 594 -6.30 37.61 26.20
N TRP A 595 -5.44 38.26 26.99
CA TRP A 595 -4.01 38.33 26.70
C TRP A 595 -3.39 36.94 26.62
N SER A 596 -3.68 36.07 27.59
CA SER A 596 -3.16 34.70 27.63
C SER A 596 -3.63 33.86 26.42
N VAL A 597 -4.89 34.01 26.02
CA VAL A 597 -5.46 33.34 24.84
C VAL A 597 -4.82 33.87 23.56
N ASN A 598 -4.61 35.19 23.45
CA ASN A 598 -3.91 35.78 22.31
C ASN A 598 -2.49 35.23 22.15
N GLN A 599 -1.72 35.17 23.24
CA GLN A 599 -0.39 34.53 23.27
C GLN A 599 -0.41 33.08 22.77
N LYS A 600 -1.45 32.34 23.14
CA LYS A 600 -1.59 30.93 22.77
C LYS A 600 -2.01 30.72 21.31
N ILE A 601 -2.99 31.48 20.81
CA ILE A 601 -3.59 31.27 19.49
C ILE A 601 -2.80 31.99 18.40
N GLN A 602 -2.56 33.30 18.55
CA GLN A 602 -1.88 34.12 17.54
C GLN A 602 -0.38 33.83 17.48
N TYR A 603 0.29 33.79 18.63
CA TYR A 603 1.75 33.63 18.72
C TYR A 603 2.20 32.18 18.96
N LYS A 604 1.26 31.25 19.18
CA LYS A 604 1.51 29.80 19.26
C LYS A 604 2.50 29.42 20.37
N LEU A 605 2.43 30.13 21.50
CA LEU A 605 3.20 29.81 22.70
C LEU A 605 2.59 28.61 23.44
N SER A 606 3.45 27.79 24.07
CA SER A 606 2.99 26.69 24.92
C SER A 606 2.36 27.24 26.21
N SER A 607 1.54 26.44 26.89
CA SER A 607 0.95 26.86 28.16
C SER A 607 2.02 27.18 29.20
N GLU A 608 3.12 26.41 29.19
CA GLU A 608 4.27 26.57 30.07
C GLU A 608 5.01 27.89 29.79
N SER A 609 5.25 28.21 28.51
CA SER A 609 5.85 29.49 28.14
C SER A 609 5.00 30.67 28.58
N ILE A 610 3.67 30.59 28.44
CA ILE A 610 2.76 31.67 28.88
C ILE A 610 2.81 31.82 30.40
N VAL A 611 2.82 30.72 31.16
CA VAL A 611 2.96 30.74 32.62
C VAL A 611 4.28 31.40 33.04
N ASN A 612 5.38 31.11 32.33
CA ASN A 612 6.66 31.75 32.60
C ASN A 612 6.63 33.25 32.29
N VAL A 613 6.08 33.68 31.15
CA VAL A 613 5.92 35.11 30.84
C VAL A 613 5.06 35.83 31.89
N LEU A 614 3.96 35.20 32.33
CA LEU A 614 3.11 35.76 33.39
C LEU A 614 3.86 35.93 34.71
N LYS A 615 4.72 34.96 35.05
CA LYS A 615 5.56 35.00 36.24
C LYS A 615 6.65 36.06 36.13
N ASP A 616 7.39 36.08 35.03
CA ASP A 616 8.60 36.88 34.88
C ASP A 616 8.29 38.34 34.58
N SER A 617 7.28 38.61 33.74
CA SER A 617 6.91 39.98 33.35
C SER A 617 5.91 40.64 34.31
N PHE A 618 5.02 39.87 34.92
CA PHE A 618 3.93 40.43 35.73
C PHE A 618 3.89 39.93 37.18
N SER A 619 4.78 39.00 37.59
CA SER A 619 4.71 38.36 38.90
C SER A 619 3.32 37.75 39.17
N ILE A 620 2.71 37.14 38.16
CA ILE A 620 1.43 36.43 38.24
C ILE A 620 1.72 34.93 38.22
N LYS A 621 1.37 34.24 39.30
CA LYS A 621 1.42 32.77 39.35
C LYS A 621 0.15 32.19 38.76
N SER A 622 0.31 31.30 37.79
CA SER A 622 -0.76 30.53 37.16
C SER A 622 -0.26 29.11 36.86
N SER A 623 -1.13 28.24 36.35
CA SER A 623 -0.76 26.89 35.91
C SER A 623 -1.14 26.67 34.46
N ALA A 624 -0.53 25.68 33.82
CA ALA A 624 -0.88 25.28 32.46
C ALA A 624 -2.36 24.89 32.33
N THR A 625 -2.93 24.29 33.38
CA THR A 625 -4.37 23.97 33.48
C THR A 625 -5.23 25.23 33.41
N GLN A 626 -4.82 26.33 34.07
CA GLN A 626 -5.55 27.59 33.99
C GLN A 626 -5.54 28.17 32.57
N MET A 627 -4.44 28.01 31.82
CA MET A 627 -4.38 28.45 30.41
C MET A 627 -5.40 27.70 29.53
N THR A 628 -5.57 26.39 29.78
CA THR A 628 -6.61 25.59 29.10
C THR A 628 -8.01 26.08 29.47
N ARG A 629 -8.26 26.40 30.74
CA ARG A 629 -9.54 26.93 31.22
C ARG A 629 -9.85 28.31 30.66
N PHE A 630 -8.85 29.21 30.57
CA PHE A 630 -9.02 30.52 29.94
C PHE A 630 -9.43 30.37 28.47
N LYS A 631 -8.77 29.47 27.75
CA LYS A 631 -9.12 29.19 26.35
C LYS A 631 -10.55 28.68 26.21
N GLU A 632 -10.98 27.75 27.07
CA GLU A 632 -12.35 27.25 27.11
C GLU A 632 -13.36 28.38 27.34
N ILE A 633 -13.15 29.21 28.37
CA ILE A 633 -14.05 30.34 28.68
C ILE A 633 -14.18 31.30 27.50
N ILE A 634 -13.06 31.66 26.86
CA ILE A 634 -13.08 32.59 25.72
C ILE A 634 -13.68 31.91 24.47
N ALA A 635 -13.37 30.64 24.20
CA ALA A 635 -13.96 29.92 23.07
C ALA A 635 -15.49 29.84 23.18
N THR A 636 -16.03 29.45 24.35
CA THR A 636 -17.47 29.43 24.60
C THR A 636 -18.09 30.82 24.49
N LYS A 637 -17.40 31.87 24.97
CA LYS A 637 -17.89 33.25 24.84
C LYS A 637 -18.08 33.67 23.38
N TYR A 638 -17.25 33.18 22.46
CA TYR A 638 -17.25 33.55 21.04
C TYR A 638 -17.79 32.44 20.11
N GLU A 639 -18.56 31.50 20.66
CA GLU A 639 -19.19 30.44 19.88
C GLU A 639 -20.22 30.99 18.87
N GLU A 640 -20.94 32.03 19.24
CA GLU A 640 -21.85 32.75 18.34
C GLU A 640 -21.11 33.33 17.13
N THR A 641 -19.95 33.96 17.34
CA THR A 641 -19.08 34.45 16.26
C THR A 641 -18.63 33.33 15.32
N TYR A 642 -18.29 32.17 15.90
CA TYR A 642 -17.89 30.99 15.13
C TYR A 642 -19.04 30.44 14.27
N ASN A 643 -20.26 30.44 14.79
CA ASN A 643 -21.46 30.03 14.06
C ASN A 643 -21.85 31.06 12.98
N GLU A 644 -21.65 32.35 13.24
CA GLU A 644 -21.85 33.41 12.23
C GLU A 644 -20.92 33.22 11.03
N ILE A 645 -19.63 32.87 11.26
CA ILE A 645 -18.65 32.63 10.19
C ILE A 645 -19.16 31.55 9.23
N ILE A 646 -19.58 30.39 9.74
CA ILE A 646 -20.05 29.30 8.87
C ILE A 646 -21.37 29.66 8.16
N LYS A 647 -22.28 30.37 8.84
CA LYS A 647 -23.54 30.83 8.25
C LYS A 647 -23.30 31.81 7.09
N LYS A 648 -22.38 32.77 7.22
CA LYS A 648 -22.04 33.67 6.10
C LYS A 648 -21.28 32.91 5.01
N MET A 649 -20.45 31.96 5.37
CA MET A 649 -19.71 31.14 4.41
C MET A 649 -20.64 30.25 3.56
N SER A 650 -21.69 29.65 4.15
CA SER A 650 -22.68 28.87 3.40
C SER A 650 -23.48 29.73 2.41
N GLN A 651 -23.62 31.04 2.65
CA GLN A 651 -24.27 31.98 1.73
C GLN A 651 -23.32 32.57 0.67
N SER A 652 -22.04 32.24 0.73
CA SER A 652 -21.02 32.79 -0.17
C SER A 652 -21.05 32.13 -1.56
N LYS A 653 -20.41 32.78 -2.54
CA LYS A 653 -20.31 32.26 -3.91
C LYS A 653 -19.19 31.23 -4.11
N LEU A 654 -18.28 31.10 -3.14
CA LEU A 654 -17.05 30.32 -3.26
C LEU A 654 -16.65 29.75 -1.91
N ILE A 655 -16.41 28.44 -1.86
CA ILE A 655 -15.78 27.78 -0.72
C ILE A 655 -14.59 26.96 -1.23
N HIS A 656 -13.44 27.17 -0.64
CA HIS A 656 -12.28 26.30 -0.72
C HIS A 656 -12.31 25.30 0.43
N ILE A 657 -12.07 24.02 0.14
CA ILE A 657 -12.08 22.98 1.17
C ILE A 657 -10.82 22.11 1.10
N ASP A 658 -10.22 21.85 2.25
CA ASP A 658 -9.10 20.92 2.41
C ASP A 658 -9.13 20.27 3.80
N LYS A 659 -8.32 19.22 4.03
CA LYS A 659 -8.28 18.53 5.32
C LYS A 659 -6.91 18.00 5.69
N THR A 660 -6.70 17.88 7.01
CA THR A 660 -5.46 17.32 7.56
C THR A 660 -5.75 16.47 8.79
N ILE A 661 -4.88 15.50 9.06
CA ILE A 661 -5.05 14.54 10.16
C ILE A 661 -4.73 15.22 11.51
N ALA A 662 -5.60 15.11 12.49
CA ALA A 662 -5.36 15.52 13.87
C ALA A 662 -5.32 14.29 14.78
N ARG A 663 -4.27 14.15 15.58
CA ARG A 663 -4.16 13.05 16.56
C ARG A 663 -4.75 13.48 17.89
N ILE A 664 -5.71 12.72 18.38
CA ILE A 664 -6.34 12.89 19.69
C ILE A 664 -6.01 11.67 20.52
N ASN A 665 -5.11 11.82 21.49
CA ASN A 665 -4.52 10.71 22.25
C ASN A 665 -3.93 9.62 21.32
N GLU A 666 -4.70 8.56 21.04
CA GLU A 666 -4.36 7.42 20.16
C GLU A 666 -5.27 7.26 18.94
N ILE A 667 -6.34 8.07 18.82
CA ILE A 667 -7.29 8.02 17.70
C ILE A 667 -6.93 9.12 16.69
N ASP A 668 -6.87 8.74 15.40
CA ASP A 668 -6.70 9.69 14.30
C ASP A 668 -8.07 10.29 13.94
N GLY A 669 -8.21 11.61 14.03
CA GLY A 669 -9.32 12.37 13.49
C GLY A 669 -8.87 13.33 12.38
N TYR A 670 -9.79 14.15 11.86
CA TYR A 670 -9.58 15.03 10.73
C TYR A 670 -10.03 16.45 11.06
N VAL A 671 -9.15 17.42 10.78
CA VAL A 671 -9.52 18.83 10.77
C VAL A 671 -9.74 19.26 9.34
N TRP A 672 -10.98 19.66 9.06
CA TRP A 672 -11.42 20.22 7.81
C TRP A 672 -11.29 21.73 7.88
N VAL A 673 -10.83 22.34 6.79
CA VAL A 673 -10.66 23.78 6.65
C VAL A 673 -11.50 24.23 5.48
N PHE A 674 -12.34 25.22 5.74
CA PHE A 674 -13.17 25.90 4.78
C PHE A 674 -12.68 27.35 4.71
N ALA A 675 -12.45 27.86 3.51
CA ALA A 675 -11.97 29.21 3.32
C ALA A 675 -12.66 29.84 2.11
N ASN A 676 -12.97 31.12 2.19
CA ASN A 676 -13.35 31.93 1.05
C ASN A 676 -12.42 33.17 1.03
N TYR A 677 -12.81 34.28 0.38
CA TYR A 677 -11.95 35.46 0.33
C TYR A 677 -11.87 36.25 1.64
N ASP A 678 -12.83 36.06 2.55
CA ASP A 678 -13.06 36.97 3.67
C ASP A 678 -13.11 36.25 5.04
N SER A 679 -13.18 34.92 5.02
CA SER A 679 -13.48 34.08 6.19
C SER A 679 -12.80 32.72 6.13
N VAL A 680 -12.45 32.18 7.29
CA VAL A 680 -11.90 30.82 7.44
C VAL A 680 -12.58 30.10 8.60
N TYR A 681 -12.98 28.86 8.37
CA TYR A 681 -13.66 28.01 9.33
C TYR A 681 -12.96 26.65 9.44
N TYR A 682 -12.76 26.18 10.67
CA TYR A 682 -12.18 24.88 10.97
C TYR A 682 -13.20 24.00 11.69
N GLN A 683 -13.34 22.75 11.24
CA GLN A 683 -14.19 21.74 11.85
C GLN A 683 -13.39 20.48 12.16
N PHE A 684 -13.56 19.92 13.36
CA PHE A 684 -13.00 18.61 13.70
C PHE A 684 -14.03 17.50 13.49
N MET A 685 -13.62 16.40 12.88
CA MET A 685 -14.40 15.18 12.69
C MET A 685 -13.57 13.96 13.08
N GLU A 686 -14.20 12.95 13.68
CA GLU A 686 -13.52 11.70 14.04
C GLU A 686 -13.29 10.80 12.82
N THR A 687 -14.21 10.81 11.85
CA THR A 687 -14.10 10.04 10.61
C THR A 687 -13.67 10.93 9.43
N ARG A 688 -13.17 10.29 8.36
CA ARG A 688 -12.83 10.97 7.09
C ARG A 688 -14.06 11.18 6.20
N GLU A 689 -15.21 10.66 6.61
CA GLU A 689 -16.41 10.60 5.80
C GLU A 689 -16.99 12.00 5.58
N PRO A 690 -17.45 12.31 4.35
CA PRO A 690 -17.93 13.64 3.99
C PRO A 690 -19.40 13.89 4.38
N ASP A 691 -20.09 12.96 5.05
CA ASP A 691 -21.55 13.03 5.22
C ASP A 691 -22.00 14.29 5.97
N PHE A 692 -21.22 14.73 6.97
CA PHE A 692 -21.48 15.98 7.70
C PHE A 692 -21.42 17.23 6.80
N LEU A 693 -20.74 17.16 5.64
CA LEU A 693 -20.66 18.30 4.71
C LEU A 693 -22.03 18.63 4.10
N LYS A 694 -22.90 17.63 3.93
CA LYS A 694 -24.25 17.84 3.38
C LYS A 694 -25.10 18.71 4.30
N GLU A 695 -25.03 18.45 5.60
CA GLU A 695 -25.70 19.25 6.62
C GLU A 695 -25.03 20.63 6.75
N LEU A 696 -23.71 20.66 6.87
CA LEU A 696 -22.95 21.91 7.07
C LEU A 696 -23.09 22.91 5.92
N LEU A 697 -23.18 22.42 4.69
CA LEU A 697 -23.24 23.22 3.46
C LEU A 697 -24.58 23.10 2.72
N GLN A 698 -25.67 22.76 3.42
CA GLN A 698 -27.00 22.58 2.80
C GLN A 698 -27.47 23.82 2.02
N ASP A 699 -27.16 25.02 2.50
CA ASP A 699 -27.59 26.29 1.92
C ASP A 699 -26.61 26.83 0.87
N PHE A 700 -25.50 26.12 0.61
CA PHE A 700 -24.44 26.56 -0.29
C PHE A 700 -24.77 26.30 -1.74
N LYS A 701 -24.98 27.41 -2.48
CA LYS A 701 -25.28 27.41 -3.94
C LYS A 701 -24.13 27.94 -4.80
N GLY A 702 -22.95 28.12 -4.20
CA GLY A 702 -21.75 28.60 -4.88
C GLY A 702 -20.92 27.47 -5.50
N VAL A 703 -19.66 27.79 -5.82
CA VAL A 703 -18.69 26.82 -6.36
C VAL A 703 -17.76 26.31 -5.26
N LEU A 704 -17.66 24.99 -5.13
CA LEU A 704 -16.74 24.32 -4.22
C LEU A 704 -15.40 24.02 -4.89
N VAL A 705 -14.33 24.66 -4.44
CA VAL A 705 -12.96 24.41 -4.89
C VAL A 705 -12.28 23.39 -3.99
N SER A 706 -11.85 22.25 -4.56
CA SER A 706 -11.33 21.12 -3.78
C SER A 706 -10.21 20.35 -4.49
N ASP A 707 -9.54 19.45 -3.78
CA ASP A 707 -8.67 18.44 -4.38
C ASP A 707 -9.48 17.29 -5.03
N PHE A 708 -8.79 16.24 -5.47
CA PHE A 708 -9.40 15.07 -6.10
C PHE A 708 -9.91 14.02 -5.09
N TYR A 709 -10.16 14.39 -3.83
CA TYR A 709 -10.78 13.47 -2.89
C TYR A 709 -12.22 13.14 -3.31
N THR A 710 -12.48 11.85 -3.57
CA THR A 710 -13.76 11.37 -4.12
C THR A 710 -14.96 11.62 -3.23
N GLY A 711 -14.77 11.82 -1.92
CA GLY A 711 -15.87 12.13 -1.01
C GLY A 711 -16.53 13.48 -1.28
N TYR A 712 -15.87 14.39 -2.01
CA TYR A 712 -16.51 15.64 -2.47
C TYR A 712 -17.39 15.44 -3.71
N ASP A 713 -17.20 14.34 -4.45
CA ASP A 713 -17.88 14.16 -5.73
C ASP A 713 -19.40 14.01 -5.57
N SER A 714 -19.87 13.61 -4.37
CA SER A 714 -21.28 13.49 -4.00
C SER A 714 -21.95 14.77 -3.49
N MET A 715 -21.24 15.90 -3.45
CA MET A 715 -21.82 17.18 -3.02
C MET A 715 -22.66 17.78 -4.16
N GLU A 716 -23.90 18.19 -3.83
CA GLU A 716 -24.88 18.81 -4.74
C GLU A 716 -24.60 20.30 -5.00
N CYS A 717 -23.37 20.63 -5.38
CA CYS A 717 -22.96 21.97 -5.79
C CYS A 717 -22.02 21.91 -7.00
N GLU A 718 -21.85 23.03 -7.68
CA GLU A 718 -20.85 23.15 -8.74
C GLU A 718 -19.44 23.02 -8.13
N GLN A 719 -18.54 22.34 -8.84
CA GLN A 719 -17.21 22.03 -8.30
C GLN A 719 -16.10 22.41 -9.25
N GLN A 720 -15.07 23.03 -8.69
CA GLN A 720 -13.81 23.29 -9.37
C GLN A 720 -12.70 22.44 -8.73
N LYS A 721 -12.13 21.50 -9.48
CA LYS A 721 -10.99 20.71 -8.99
C LYS A 721 -9.70 21.52 -9.12
N CYS A 722 -8.83 21.38 -8.14
CA CYS A 722 -7.56 22.11 -8.09
C CYS A 722 -6.61 21.65 -9.22
N LEU A 723 -6.36 22.53 -10.19
CA LEU A 723 -5.43 22.23 -11.28
C LEU A 723 -3.98 22.13 -10.80
N VAL A 724 -3.60 22.81 -9.71
CA VAL A 724 -2.24 22.69 -9.14
C VAL A 724 -1.97 21.27 -8.63
N HIS A 725 -2.95 20.62 -8.02
CA HIS A 725 -2.81 19.20 -7.66
C HIS A 725 -2.68 18.31 -8.89
N LEU A 726 -3.45 18.57 -9.94
CA LEU A 726 -3.36 17.82 -11.20
C LEU A 726 -1.98 17.97 -11.86
N ILE A 727 -1.43 19.19 -11.89
CA ILE A 727 -0.10 19.46 -12.46
C ILE A 727 1.00 18.77 -11.64
N ARG A 728 0.89 18.79 -10.30
CA ARG A 728 1.83 18.07 -9.43
C ARG A 728 1.80 16.57 -9.71
N ASP A 729 0.61 15.97 -9.80
CA ASP A 729 0.43 14.55 -10.13
C ASP A 729 1.03 14.23 -11.52
N LEU A 730 0.67 15.03 -12.56
CA LEU A 730 1.18 14.87 -13.92
C LEU A 730 2.71 14.96 -13.98
N ASN A 731 3.30 15.94 -13.31
CA ASN A 731 4.75 16.13 -13.29
C ASN A 731 5.46 14.99 -12.56
N GLU A 732 4.94 14.56 -11.40
CA GLU A 732 5.51 13.43 -10.68
C GLU A 732 5.50 12.14 -11.50
N ASP A 733 4.43 11.87 -12.25
CA ASP A 733 4.34 10.69 -13.11
C ASP A 733 5.17 10.85 -14.38
N PHE A 734 5.30 12.06 -14.93
CA PHE A 734 6.16 12.33 -16.08
C PHE A 734 7.62 12.05 -15.75
N MET A 735 8.08 12.52 -14.58
CA MET A 735 9.43 12.27 -14.11
C MET A 735 9.76 10.78 -13.99
N LYS A 736 8.75 9.93 -13.75
CA LYS A 736 8.86 8.45 -13.69
C LYS A 736 8.73 7.78 -15.07
N HIS A 737 8.14 8.45 -16.06
CA HIS A 737 7.75 7.87 -17.36
C HIS A 737 8.16 8.77 -18.54
N GLN A 738 9.41 9.24 -18.54
CA GLN A 738 9.88 10.26 -19.49
C GLN A 738 9.89 9.82 -20.96
N LEU A 739 9.93 8.50 -21.23
CA LEU A 739 9.93 7.92 -22.58
C LEU A 739 8.52 7.68 -23.15
N ASP A 740 7.47 7.95 -22.37
CA ASP A 740 6.08 7.81 -22.81
C ASP A 740 5.67 9.05 -23.64
N GLU A 741 5.85 8.97 -24.95
CA GLU A 741 5.57 10.09 -25.86
C GLU A 741 4.07 10.45 -25.91
N GLU A 742 3.15 9.49 -25.74
CA GLU A 742 1.71 9.78 -25.66
C GLU A 742 1.37 10.58 -24.40
N PHE A 743 1.93 10.18 -23.25
CA PHE A 743 1.72 10.90 -22.00
C PHE A 743 2.40 12.28 -22.00
N LYS A 744 3.59 12.38 -22.59
CA LYS A 744 4.29 13.64 -22.80
C LYS A 744 3.49 14.60 -23.68
N GLN A 745 2.81 14.11 -24.71
CA GLN A 745 1.89 14.90 -25.52
C GLN A 745 0.74 15.46 -24.68
N ILE A 746 0.08 14.64 -23.86
CA ILE A 746 -1.00 15.09 -22.94
C ILE A 746 -0.50 16.23 -22.05
N ILE A 747 0.68 16.06 -21.44
CA ILE A 747 1.26 17.05 -20.52
C ILE A 747 1.60 18.34 -21.23
N SER A 748 2.28 18.25 -22.38
CA SER A 748 2.70 19.42 -23.14
C SER A 748 1.50 20.25 -23.59
N GLU A 749 0.50 19.60 -24.19
CA GLU A 749 -0.72 20.28 -24.67
C GLU A 749 -1.55 20.86 -23.53
N PHE A 750 -1.71 20.13 -22.42
CA PHE A 750 -2.38 20.64 -21.23
C PHE A 750 -1.63 21.83 -20.61
N GLY A 751 -0.30 21.75 -20.56
CA GLY A 751 0.58 22.80 -20.05
C GLY A 751 0.51 24.08 -20.88
N ASN A 752 0.49 23.95 -22.22
CA ASN A 752 0.32 25.08 -23.14
C ASN A 752 -1.05 25.75 -22.97
N LEU A 753 -2.13 24.96 -22.99
CA LEU A 753 -3.49 25.45 -22.75
C LEU A 753 -3.58 26.21 -21.42
N LEU A 754 -3.07 25.61 -20.34
CA LEU A 754 -3.15 26.24 -19.04
C LEU A 754 -2.31 27.51 -18.97
N ARG A 755 -1.12 27.54 -19.58
CA ARG A 755 -0.27 28.73 -19.66
C ARG A 755 -1.03 29.91 -20.26
N ASP A 756 -1.70 29.71 -21.39
CA ASP A 756 -2.46 30.77 -22.08
C ASP A 756 -3.62 31.31 -21.22
N ILE A 757 -4.29 30.40 -20.51
CA ILE A 757 -5.34 30.77 -19.55
C ILE A 757 -4.73 31.61 -18.42
N ILE A 758 -3.62 31.17 -17.82
CA ILE A 758 -2.97 31.89 -16.70
C ILE A 758 -2.49 33.28 -17.14
N VAL A 759 -1.94 33.44 -18.35
CA VAL A 759 -1.56 34.76 -18.87
C VAL A 759 -2.77 35.71 -18.94
N THR A 760 -3.93 35.19 -19.30
CA THR A 760 -5.16 36.00 -19.32
C THR A 760 -5.62 36.35 -17.90
N ILE A 761 -5.53 35.42 -16.96
CA ILE A 761 -5.85 35.67 -15.55
C ILE A 761 -4.91 36.70 -14.94
N ASP A 762 -3.62 36.62 -15.22
CA ASP A 762 -2.61 37.54 -14.68
C ASP A 762 -2.89 38.99 -15.12
N LYS A 763 -3.32 39.17 -16.37
CA LYS A 763 -3.65 40.49 -16.94
C LYS A 763 -5.02 41.04 -16.50
N TYR A 764 -6.04 40.20 -16.38
CA TYR A 764 -7.44 40.66 -16.24
C TYR A 764 -8.14 40.19 -14.96
N GLY A 765 -7.49 39.36 -14.16
CA GLY A 765 -8.06 38.67 -13.01
C GLY A 765 -9.05 37.57 -13.40
N LEU A 766 -9.81 37.09 -12.41
CA LEU A 766 -10.81 36.03 -12.56
C LEU A 766 -12.14 36.57 -13.11
N LYS A 767 -12.11 37.22 -14.29
CA LYS A 767 -13.29 37.78 -14.95
C LYS A 767 -13.76 36.88 -16.08
N LYS A 768 -14.98 36.35 -15.97
CA LYS A 768 -15.65 35.46 -16.93
C LYS A 768 -15.56 35.97 -18.37
N ASN A 769 -15.79 37.26 -18.59
CA ASN A 769 -15.80 37.84 -19.95
C ASN A 769 -14.45 37.67 -20.67
N HIS A 770 -13.33 37.73 -19.95
CA HIS A 770 -12.00 37.51 -20.52
C HIS A 770 -11.62 36.03 -20.58
N LEU A 771 -12.14 35.21 -19.65
CA LEU A 771 -11.83 33.78 -19.56
C LEU A 771 -12.65 32.91 -20.52
N ASN A 772 -13.87 33.32 -20.87
CA ASN A 772 -14.76 32.59 -21.77
C ASN A 772 -14.14 32.28 -23.15
N LYS A 773 -13.20 33.11 -23.63
CA LYS A 773 -12.52 32.88 -24.91
C LYS A 773 -11.79 31.52 -24.94
N HIS A 774 -11.30 31.08 -23.77
CA HIS A 774 -10.54 29.84 -23.61
C HIS A 774 -11.38 28.57 -23.70
N LYS A 775 -12.72 28.68 -23.69
CA LYS A 775 -13.61 27.51 -23.82
C LYS A 775 -13.39 26.75 -25.12
N LYS A 776 -13.24 27.49 -26.22
CA LYS A 776 -12.97 26.89 -27.54
C LYS A 776 -11.63 26.16 -27.56
N GLU A 777 -10.64 26.64 -26.82
CA GLU A 777 -9.32 26.02 -26.71
C GLU A 777 -9.36 24.77 -25.83
N VAL A 778 -10.10 24.80 -24.71
CA VAL A 778 -10.39 23.62 -23.89
C VAL A 778 -11.09 22.55 -24.72
N GLU A 779 -12.14 22.88 -25.46
CA GLU A 779 -12.83 21.93 -26.33
C GLU A 779 -11.91 21.33 -27.40
N LYS A 780 -11.05 22.16 -28.01
CA LYS A 780 -10.04 21.70 -28.96
C LYS A 780 -9.05 20.73 -28.30
N PHE A 781 -8.58 21.03 -27.09
CA PHE A 781 -7.70 20.13 -26.33
C PHE A 781 -8.37 18.77 -26.08
N TYR A 782 -9.64 18.74 -25.65
CA TYR A 782 -10.34 17.48 -25.47
C TYR A 782 -10.49 16.70 -26.79
N LYS A 783 -10.89 17.36 -27.89
CA LYS A 783 -11.08 16.70 -29.19
C LYS A 783 -9.77 16.20 -29.81
N LYS A 784 -8.72 17.01 -29.77
CA LYS A 784 -7.44 16.72 -30.46
C LYS A 784 -6.48 15.86 -29.64
N VAL A 785 -6.59 15.88 -28.31
CA VAL A 785 -5.65 15.20 -27.43
C VAL A 785 -6.38 14.12 -26.63
N ILE A 786 -7.29 14.50 -25.74
CA ILE A 786 -7.85 13.56 -24.77
C ILE A 786 -8.75 12.48 -25.39
N LEU A 787 -9.50 12.79 -26.45
CA LEU A 787 -10.42 11.85 -27.10
C LEU A 787 -9.75 10.97 -28.17
N GLN A 788 -8.42 11.05 -28.32
CA GLN A 788 -7.66 10.15 -29.20
C GLN A 788 -7.51 8.76 -28.55
N GLU A 789 -7.19 7.76 -29.37
CA GLU A 789 -6.82 6.44 -28.87
C GLU A 789 -5.39 6.47 -28.34
N PHE A 790 -5.20 5.95 -27.13
CA PHE A 790 -3.88 5.82 -26.49
C PHE A 790 -3.57 4.33 -26.29
N GLU A 791 -2.30 3.95 -26.48
CA GLU A 791 -1.81 2.60 -26.18
C GLU A 791 -1.18 2.49 -24.79
N SER A 792 -0.69 3.60 -24.23
CA SER A 792 -0.06 3.63 -22.91
C SER A 792 -1.07 3.50 -21.78
N ASP A 793 -0.84 2.53 -20.87
CA ASP A 793 -1.63 2.34 -19.65
C ASP A 793 -1.71 3.64 -18.81
N LEU A 794 -0.64 4.45 -18.79
CA LEU A 794 -0.58 5.71 -18.06
C LEU A 794 -1.39 6.81 -18.75
N ALA A 795 -1.25 6.96 -20.07
CA ALA A 795 -2.03 7.89 -20.87
C ALA A 795 -3.53 7.58 -20.79
N ILE A 796 -3.92 6.29 -20.89
CA ILE A 796 -5.31 5.83 -20.72
C ILE A 796 -5.86 6.17 -19.32
N SER A 797 -5.04 6.00 -18.28
CA SER A 797 -5.43 6.36 -16.90
C SER A 797 -5.73 7.85 -16.76
N TYR A 798 -4.86 8.71 -17.29
CA TYR A 798 -5.08 10.16 -17.27
C TYR A 798 -6.23 10.59 -18.19
N GLN A 799 -6.38 9.98 -19.36
CA GLN A 799 -7.55 10.17 -20.23
C GLN A 799 -8.85 9.94 -19.46
N LYS A 800 -8.98 8.80 -18.77
CA LYS A 800 -10.16 8.51 -17.93
C LYS A 800 -10.38 9.57 -16.85
N ARG A 801 -9.31 10.07 -16.23
CA ARG A 801 -9.38 11.14 -15.22
C ARG A 801 -9.85 12.48 -15.81
N PHE A 802 -9.30 12.89 -16.95
CA PHE A 802 -9.73 14.09 -17.67
C PHE A 802 -11.20 14.00 -18.10
N ILE A 803 -11.63 12.85 -18.63
CA ILE A 803 -13.03 12.62 -19.01
C ILE A 803 -13.94 12.69 -17.77
N LYS A 804 -13.59 11.97 -16.69
CA LYS A 804 -14.39 11.94 -15.45
C LYS A 804 -14.61 13.33 -14.86
N TYR A 805 -13.57 14.17 -14.87
CA TYR A 805 -13.60 15.50 -14.24
C TYR A 805 -13.77 16.65 -15.24
N LYS A 806 -14.14 16.37 -16.49
CA LYS A 806 -14.20 17.36 -17.58
C LYS A 806 -14.92 18.65 -17.19
N GLU A 807 -16.15 18.51 -16.70
CA GLU A 807 -16.99 19.64 -16.30
C GLU A 807 -16.53 20.33 -15.00
N LYS A 808 -15.62 19.71 -14.25
CA LYS A 808 -15.11 20.21 -12.96
C LYS A 808 -13.69 20.79 -13.03
N LEU A 809 -12.96 20.60 -14.13
CA LEU A 809 -11.57 21.07 -14.27
C LEU A 809 -11.48 22.53 -14.73
N PHE A 810 -12.44 22.97 -15.55
CA PHE A 810 -12.44 24.30 -16.17
C PHE A 810 -13.69 25.12 -15.83
N LEU A 811 -14.41 24.73 -14.78
CA LEU A 811 -15.62 25.41 -14.34
C LEU A 811 -15.35 26.90 -14.04
N PHE A 812 -14.16 27.23 -13.54
CA PHE A 812 -13.75 28.61 -13.26
C PHE A 812 -13.82 29.56 -14.49
N LEU A 813 -13.84 29.04 -15.71
CA LEU A 813 -14.05 29.85 -16.92
C LEU A 813 -15.50 30.38 -17.04
N ASN A 814 -16.46 29.79 -16.32
CA ASN A 814 -17.89 30.10 -16.39
C ASN A 814 -18.36 31.15 -15.36
N HIS A 815 -17.53 31.49 -14.37
CA HIS A 815 -17.91 32.30 -13.21
C HIS A 815 -16.88 33.39 -12.92
N ASP A 816 -17.36 34.53 -12.41
CA ASP A 816 -16.47 35.57 -11.89
C ASP A 816 -15.95 35.18 -10.51
N GLY A 817 -14.65 35.43 -10.27
CA GLY A 817 -14.02 35.27 -8.98
C GLY A 817 -13.77 33.83 -8.52
N ILE A 818 -13.99 32.83 -9.37
CA ILE A 818 -13.68 31.42 -9.03
C ILE A 818 -12.25 31.09 -9.46
N PRO A 819 -11.37 30.60 -8.58
CA PRO A 819 -9.99 30.27 -8.92
C PRO A 819 -9.84 28.83 -9.43
N TRP A 820 -8.82 28.60 -10.26
CA TRP A 820 -8.45 27.28 -10.80
C TRP A 820 -7.69 26.40 -9.81
N ASN A 821 -7.33 26.93 -8.64
CA ASN A 821 -6.49 26.27 -7.63
C ASN A 821 -7.09 26.38 -6.23
N ASN A 822 -6.68 25.48 -5.34
CA ASN A 822 -7.14 25.40 -3.96
C ASN A 822 -6.12 25.98 -2.96
N ASN A 823 -5.27 26.90 -3.39
CA ASN A 823 -4.17 27.40 -2.57
C ASN A 823 -4.66 28.12 -1.31
N ASN A 824 -5.87 28.69 -1.32
CA ASN A 824 -6.43 29.38 -0.17
C ASN A 824 -6.71 28.42 1.01
N ALA A 825 -7.31 27.25 0.75
CA ALA A 825 -7.45 26.21 1.78
C ALA A 825 -6.09 25.61 2.18
N GLU A 826 -5.18 25.34 1.22
CA GLU A 826 -3.82 24.88 1.53
C GLU A 826 -3.04 25.89 2.40
N HIS A 827 -3.27 27.19 2.23
CA HIS A 827 -2.66 28.22 3.06
C HIS A 827 -3.32 28.23 4.44
N SER A 828 -4.65 28.19 4.50
CA SER A 828 -5.45 28.18 5.72
C SER A 828 -5.21 26.94 6.58
N ILE A 829 -4.75 25.83 6.03
CA ILE A 829 -4.40 24.64 6.83
C ILE A 829 -3.07 24.78 7.58
N LYS A 830 -2.16 25.65 7.10
CA LYS A 830 -0.80 25.82 7.67
C LYS A 830 -0.81 26.32 9.12
N PRO A 831 -1.65 27.29 9.54
CA PRO A 831 -1.78 27.68 10.94
C PRO A 831 -1.98 26.49 11.89
N PHE A 832 -2.95 25.63 11.60
CA PHE A 832 -3.23 24.42 12.38
C PHE A 832 -2.08 23.42 12.28
N ALA A 833 -1.54 23.15 11.08
CA ALA A 833 -0.43 22.22 10.90
C ALA A 833 0.83 22.64 11.67
N LYS A 834 1.13 23.94 11.74
CA LYS A 834 2.24 24.50 12.53
C LYS A 834 1.98 24.36 14.03
N TRP A 835 0.75 24.61 14.49
CA TRP A 835 0.36 24.43 15.89
C TRP A 835 0.47 22.95 16.32
N ARG A 836 -0.06 22.03 15.51
CA ARG A 836 0.03 20.57 15.70
C ARG A 836 1.47 20.08 15.85
N LYS A 837 2.44 20.66 15.13
CA LYS A 837 3.87 20.27 15.25
C LYS A 837 4.49 20.63 16.60
N LYS A 838 3.99 21.66 17.28
CA LYS A 838 4.55 22.18 18.53
C LYS A 838 3.97 21.54 19.80
N ILE A 839 2.88 20.78 19.68
CA ILE A 839 2.15 20.24 20.85
C ILE A 839 2.40 18.74 21.00
N SER A 840 2.46 18.29 22.26
CA SER A 840 2.66 16.88 22.62
C SER A 840 1.41 16.02 22.30
N LYS A 841 1.58 14.70 22.26
CA LYS A 841 0.57 13.73 21.78
C LYS A 841 -0.71 13.60 22.64
N SER A 842 -0.85 14.36 23.73
CA SER A 842 -1.98 14.28 24.67
C SER A 842 -2.92 15.48 24.53
N LEU A 843 -3.71 15.51 23.46
CA LEU A 843 -4.78 16.49 23.27
C LEU A 843 -6.13 15.78 23.37
N THR A 844 -7.05 16.33 24.17
CA THR A 844 -8.45 15.89 24.21
C THR A 844 -9.26 16.54 23.11
N LYS A 845 -10.36 15.89 22.68
CA LYS A 845 -11.31 16.40 21.67
C LYS A 845 -11.76 17.83 21.96
N LYS A 846 -12.28 18.07 23.17
CA LYS A 846 -12.71 19.39 23.63
C LYS A 846 -11.62 20.47 23.52
N ASN A 847 -10.35 20.10 23.78
CA ASN A 847 -9.25 21.04 23.68
C ASN A 847 -9.00 21.48 22.23
N ILE A 848 -9.09 20.55 21.29
CA ILE A 848 -8.96 20.83 19.86
C ILE A 848 -10.13 21.69 19.38
N GLU A 849 -11.37 21.33 19.70
CA GLU A 849 -12.56 22.09 19.32
C GLU A 849 -12.47 23.56 19.78
N HIS A 850 -12.18 23.81 21.06
CA HIS A 850 -11.99 25.18 21.55
C HIS A 850 -10.81 25.91 20.88
N HIS A 851 -9.78 25.18 20.44
CA HIS A 851 -8.69 25.79 19.68
C HIS A 851 -9.14 26.17 18.27
N LEU A 852 -9.92 25.31 17.61
CA LEU A 852 -10.44 25.55 16.27
C LEU A 852 -11.41 26.73 16.23
N VAL A 853 -12.29 26.86 17.22
CA VAL A 853 -13.18 28.04 17.37
C VAL A 853 -12.38 29.34 17.32
N LEU A 854 -11.38 29.47 18.18
CA LEU A 854 -10.56 30.68 18.25
C LEU A 854 -9.62 30.84 17.06
N LEU A 855 -9.20 29.73 16.44
CA LEU A 855 -8.37 29.75 15.24
C LEU A 855 -9.16 30.22 14.01
N SER A 856 -10.43 29.82 13.87
CA SER A 856 -11.36 30.34 12.85
C SER A 856 -11.48 31.85 12.99
N ILE A 857 -11.80 32.34 14.19
CA ILE A 857 -11.94 33.78 14.47
C ILE A 857 -10.63 34.51 14.14
N LEU A 858 -9.48 34.00 14.60
CA LEU A 858 -8.18 34.60 14.27
C LEU A 858 -7.93 34.67 12.77
N GLN A 859 -8.19 33.60 12.01
CA GLN A 859 -7.96 33.62 10.57
C GLN A 859 -8.95 34.54 9.85
N THR A 860 -10.22 34.54 10.23
CA THR A 860 -11.23 35.45 9.67
C THR A 860 -10.86 36.91 9.97
N CYS A 861 -10.45 37.27 11.19
CA CYS A 861 -9.94 38.61 11.48
C CYS A 861 -8.79 39.00 10.55
N LYS A 862 -7.85 38.09 10.28
CA LYS A 862 -6.75 38.36 9.34
C LYS A 862 -7.22 38.58 7.91
N TYR A 863 -8.25 37.86 7.47
CA TYR A 863 -8.80 38.00 6.11
C TYR A 863 -9.55 39.32 5.97
N GLN A 864 -10.23 39.76 7.04
CA GLN A 864 -10.94 41.04 7.13
C GLN A 864 -10.03 42.24 7.48
N GLY A 865 -8.71 42.04 7.60
CA GLY A 865 -7.77 43.09 8.01
C GLY A 865 -7.90 43.57 9.46
N ALA A 866 -8.70 42.90 10.29
CA ALA A 866 -8.92 43.24 11.70
C ALA A 866 -7.84 42.64 12.62
N ASN A 867 -7.49 43.38 13.67
CA ASN A 867 -6.62 42.87 14.72
C ASN A 867 -7.40 41.96 15.67
N PHE A 868 -7.03 40.67 15.70
CA PHE A 868 -7.69 39.67 16.55
C PHE A 868 -7.74 40.04 18.03
N PHE A 869 -6.67 40.63 18.57
CA PHE A 869 -6.64 40.99 19.97
C PHE A 869 -7.52 42.21 20.28
N ASP A 870 -7.58 43.18 19.37
CA ASP A 870 -8.45 44.34 19.52
C ASP A 870 -9.94 43.95 19.39
N PHE A 871 -10.27 43.06 18.46
CA PHE A 871 -11.60 42.44 18.36
C PHE A 871 -12.01 41.72 19.64
N LEU A 872 -11.13 40.91 20.22
CA LEU A 872 -11.45 40.24 21.49
C LEU A 872 -11.65 41.22 22.65
N LYS A 873 -10.93 42.36 22.66
CA LYS A 873 -11.07 43.39 23.69
C LYS A 873 -12.35 44.21 23.56
N SER A 874 -12.84 44.46 22.34
CA SER A 874 -14.07 45.23 22.13
C SER A 874 -15.29 44.53 22.73
N GLY A 875 -15.26 43.20 22.81
CA GLY A 875 -16.35 42.40 23.32
C GLY A 875 -17.47 42.15 22.32
N GLU A 876 -17.35 42.71 21.11
CA GLU A 876 -18.26 42.54 19.99
C GLU A 876 -18.37 41.05 19.59
N LYS A 877 -19.54 40.67 19.05
CA LYS A 877 -19.82 39.28 18.64
C LYS A 877 -19.74 39.05 17.15
N SER A 878 -19.86 40.08 16.32
CA SER A 878 -19.66 39.97 14.88
C SER A 878 -18.32 40.56 14.47
N ILE A 879 -17.50 39.76 13.77
CA ILE A 879 -16.25 40.23 13.18
C ILE A 879 -16.54 41.23 12.05
N TYR A 880 -17.61 40.98 11.30
CA TYR A 880 -17.97 41.76 10.13
C TYR A 880 -18.43 43.17 10.51
N GLU A 881 -19.30 43.30 11.50
CA GLU A 881 -19.71 44.61 12.03
C GLU A 881 -18.54 45.37 12.69
N TYR A 882 -17.59 44.64 13.29
CA TYR A 882 -16.40 45.24 13.87
C TYR A 882 -15.44 45.78 12.82
N SER A 883 -15.27 45.06 11.70
CA SER A 883 -14.38 45.46 10.59
C SER A 883 -14.89 46.65 9.78
N GLU A 884 -16.19 46.94 9.84
CA GLU A 884 -16.81 48.10 9.18
C GLU A 884 -16.69 49.41 9.98
N LYS A 885 -16.33 49.33 11.28
CA LYS A 885 -16.09 50.47 12.17
C LYS A 885 -14.62 50.89 12.14
#